data_AF-A0A2U8HLU1-F1
#
_entry.id   AF-A0A2U8HLU1-F1
#
_cell.length_a   1.000
_cell.length_b   1.000
_cell.length_c   1.000
_cell.angle_alpha   90.00
_cell.angle_beta   90.00
_cell.angle_gamma   90.00
#
_symmetry.space_group_name_H-M   'P 1'
#
loop_
_entity.id
_entity.type
_entity.pdbx_description
1 polymer ?
#
loop_
_entity_poly.entity_id
_entity_poly.type
_entity_poly.pdbx_seq_one_letter_code
_entity_poly.pdbx_strand_id
1 'polypeptide(L)'
;MRVLFYVEPHPIRNVFTHFKDVAQSFAPLLETGPRLDTRIYANAATFDLLKDALTTADLRLIRSTKEDEAIFSRYNVPWVGQGFPHWLNLMAGTGQIAKDYEAVLERIWRRFPFDVIIHWGENGAVTNFIKDREITRIGMELGCTRPPFFDSLVMDPYGTNGSGIVPKLTVADLREIVEDVPMSRAEAMLAYSQNIEAMPYELQVAPMPGDLLARVAGVEKLAFLPLQLFDDANLLRFSPYQSLRDVVLDAVPKLAAAGYTTIITPHPATKHRPQGAMAESVAKVELRQWADQVIWLEPGETRPSNPQLISLADLTVTVNSSVGFEALYFDKPVVVLGDAIYKPRDLFPTLDEFLAGRFDREAYLDGIGLLRRFFLGGYLQSAKIRSDISSFERRIGIIDRLYRQHGDDAAAVAKGFWRITSASTQRYAESWAFSGQSIAGQQEFGTPVIAPVVPGTTGQAGDQDSTAWVPAARRLLTHSGKSDIEGFSTWLRGALATPEGVATIASEGQILDPAFYLDKYPDVKAVGAAPLAHYRSRGLIERRVPRKRLPGVSKERLEEHLTAAARLVLDTTSGILPEHALTPSEAARRKADLGAIRQGLARSSSRVAVVAHLYYRDLVPELLSRLEAIPEAFDLIVTLPDWGSRRIEAMVREAYPQAQFYHAANRGRDIGPFVDLLPTLLDKAYDAVLKIQTKRGYYLAGRLRPELGDLWRDEAFAALLGSRERVSEILAAFRRGPDVTMVGPEPHYLGLVQYPYHDRGVLAHMAFDEAEAEGFFAGTMFWVRPACLRPLVASLGLSMTSFAAETGANDGALAHVVERLFGHAAEVAGKPLGAPIDPEAPLNHAPQPLAVKMHDRIEQALREQQETQIAQAKSRDALTW
;
A
#
# COMPACT_ATOMS: atom_id res chain seq x y z
N MET A 1 26.36 9.66 23.66
CA MET A 1 26.34 10.88 22.81
C MET A 1 25.16 11.73 23.25
N ARG A 2 25.35 13.03 23.42
CA ARG A 2 24.32 13.99 23.82
C ARG A 2 23.75 14.68 22.59
N VAL A 3 22.44 14.63 22.42
CA VAL A 3 21.76 15.13 21.23
C VAL A 3 20.73 16.18 21.64
N LEU A 4 20.80 17.36 21.02
CA LEU A 4 19.80 18.41 21.19
C LEU A 4 18.91 18.49 19.94
N PHE A 5 17.61 18.28 20.12
CA PHE A 5 16.59 18.75 19.20
C PHE A 5 16.29 20.22 19.46
N TYR A 6 16.76 21.08 18.55
CA TYR A 6 16.50 22.50 18.57
C TYR A 6 15.30 22.80 17.67
N VAL A 7 14.12 22.89 18.27
CA VAL A 7 12.90 23.32 17.58
C VAL A 7 12.94 24.83 17.48
N GLU A 8 12.96 25.36 16.25
CA GLU A 8 13.10 26.78 15.95
C GLU A 8 12.11 27.63 16.78
N PRO A 9 12.61 28.41 17.76
CA PRO A 9 11.74 29.19 18.63
C PRO A 9 11.31 30.52 17.99
N HIS A 10 11.90 30.93 16.86
CA HIS A 10 11.55 32.17 16.17
C HIS A 10 10.10 32.22 15.67
N PRO A 11 9.38 33.33 15.89
CA PRO A 11 8.04 33.51 15.33
C PRO A 11 8.10 33.68 13.82
N ILE A 12 7.66 32.66 13.08
CA ILE A 12 7.57 32.72 11.61
C ILE A 12 6.13 33.04 11.24
N ARG A 13 5.94 34.06 10.38
CA ARG A 13 4.60 34.54 9.98
C ARG A 13 3.74 34.97 11.17
N ASN A 14 4.37 35.58 12.17
CA ASN A 14 3.75 35.97 13.44
C ASN A 14 3.21 34.79 14.28
N VAL A 15 3.70 33.58 14.04
CA VAL A 15 3.28 32.36 14.74
C VAL A 15 4.49 31.72 15.42
N PHE A 16 4.45 31.61 16.74
CA PHE A 16 5.48 30.93 17.55
C PHE A 16 5.47 29.41 17.42
N THR A 17 4.37 28.85 16.93
CA THR A 17 4.12 27.40 16.88
C THR A 17 4.24 26.83 15.47
N HIS A 18 4.97 27.54 14.58
CA HIS A 18 5.10 27.16 13.18
C HIS A 18 5.64 25.74 12.99
N PHE A 19 6.56 25.32 13.85
CA PHE A 19 7.20 24.00 13.82
C PHE A 19 6.64 23.03 14.86
N LYS A 20 5.41 23.23 15.35
CA LYS A 20 4.79 22.32 16.33
C LYS A 20 4.72 20.87 15.81
N ASP A 21 4.39 20.68 14.53
CA ASP A 21 4.24 19.35 13.93
C ASP A 21 5.60 18.63 13.81
N VAL A 22 6.66 19.41 13.56
CA VAL A 22 8.05 18.90 13.59
C VAL A 22 8.41 18.46 15.00
N ALA A 23 8.11 19.28 16.01
CA ALA A 23 8.37 18.95 17.41
C ALA A 23 7.58 17.70 17.86
N GLN A 24 6.30 17.59 17.50
CA GLN A 24 5.49 16.39 17.75
C GLN A 24 6.10 15.15 17.12
N SER A 25 6.58 15.27 15.87
CA SER A 25 7.17 14.14 15.16
C SER A 25 8.44 13.60 15.80
N PHE A 26 9.16 14.40 16.58
CA PHE A 26 10.36 13.98 17.32
C PHE A 26 10.05 13.45 18.71
N ALA A 27 8.81 13.59 19.21
CA ALA A 27 8.43 13.13 20.54
C ALA A 27 8.80 11.65 20.80
N PRO A 28 8.58 10.69 19.87
CA PRO A 28 8.97 9.30 20.08
C PRO A 28 10.49 9.10 20.27
N LEU A 29 11.32 9.99 19.72
CA LEU A 29 12.78 9.91 19.84
C LEU A 29 13.29 10.45 21.19
N LEU A 30 12.44 11.14 21.94
CA LEU A 30 12.76 11.54 23.31
C LEU A 30 12.74 10.36 24.27
N GLU A 31 12.22 9.20 23.86
CA GLU A 31 12.28 7.93 24.59
C GLU A 31 13.50 7.07 24.20
N THR A 32 14.46 7.63 23.45
CA THR A 32 15.72 6.97 23.06
C THR A 32 16.42 6.29 24.25
N GLY A 33 16.93 5.09 24.00
CA GLY A 33 17.53 4.19 24.99
C GLY A 33 18.87 4.68 25.54
N PRO A 34 19.57 3.89 26.38
CA PRO A 34 20.73 4.35 27.17
C PRO A 34 21.96 4.81 26.38
N ARG A 35 21.95 4.79 25.04
CA ARG A 35 23.08 5.18 24.18
C ARG A 35 23.08 6.67 23.77
N LEU A 36 21.90 7.29 23.67
CA LEU A 36 21.74 8.72 23.40
C LEU A 36 21.08 9.42 24.60
N ASP A 37 21.70 10.48 25.12
CA ASP A 37 21.02 11.45 26.00
C ASP A 37 20.40 12.50 25.08
N THR A 38 19.13 12.33 24.74
CA THR A 38 18.42 13.19 23.80
C THR A 38 17.51 14.15 24.54
N ARG A 39 17.61 15.44 24.23
CA ARG A 39 16.78 16.50 24.82
C ARG A 39 16.20 17.41 23.76
N ILE A 40 15.08 18.05 24.08
CA ILE A 40 14.40 19.00 23.19
C ILE A 40 14.37 20.39 23.80
N TYR A 41 14.62 21.40 22.96
CA TYR A 41 14.43 22.81 23.26
C TYR A 41 13.41 23.41 22.31
N ALA A 42 12.50 24.23 22.84
CA ALA A 42 11.50 24.98 22.09
C ALA A 42 11.06 26.22 22.90
N ASN A 43 10.35 27.14 22.26
CA ASN A 43 9.67 28.24 22.96
C ASN A 43 8.47 27.74 23.80
N ALA A 44 8.01 28.57 24.73
CA ALA A 44 6.95 28.24 25.66
C ALA A 44 5.63 27.89 24.95
N ALA A 45 5.26 28.65 23.92
CA ALA A 45 4.03 28.44 23.15
C ALA A 45 4.01 27.07 22.45
N THR A 46 5.17 26.61 21.95
CA THR A 46 5.30 25.29 21.34
C THR A 46 5.18 24.20 22.41
N PHE A 47 5.89 24.33 23.53
CA PHE A 47 5.76 23.36 24.62
C PHE A 47 4.35 23.27 25.19
N ASP A 48 3.60 24.37 25.25
CA ASP A 48 2.21 24.38 25.69
C ASP A 48 1.31 23.50 24.81
N LEU A 49 1.54 23.47 23.49
CA LEU A 49 0.81 22.61 22.55
C LEU A 49 1.28 21.15 22.54
N LEU A 50 2.46 20.88 23.08
CA LEU A 50 3.06 19.54 23.13
C LEU A 50 2.76 18.81 24.44
N LYS A 51 2.06 19.43 25.40
CA LYS A 51 1.79 18.89 26.73
C LYS A 51 1.17 17.48 26.70
N ASP A 52 0.27 17.23 25.75
CA ASP A 52 -0.40 15.93 25.62
C ASP A 52 0.41 14.90 24.81
N ALA A 53 1.37 15.37 23.99
CA ALA A 53 2.17 14.54 23.10
C ALA A 53 3.52 14.10 23.71
N LEU A 54 3.99 14.80 24.75
CA LEU A 54 5.25 14.52 25.43
C LEU A 54 4.97 13.76 26.74
N THR A 55 4.99 12.44 26.67
CA THR A 55 4.83 11.49 27.79
C THR A 55 6.02 11.46 28.75
N THR A 56 7.18 11.99 28.34
CA THR A 56 8.45 11.90 29.06
C THR A 56 8.54 12.87 30.25
N ALA A 57 9.14 12.39 31.35
CA ALA A 57 9.48 13.18 32.55
C ALA A 57 10.18 14.52 32.21
N ASP A 58 9.90 15.57 32.99
CA ASP A 58 10.42 16.95 32.85
C ASP A 58 11.96 17.06 32.63
N LEU A 59 12.74 16.00 32.85
CA LEU A 59 14.20 15.96 32.74
C LEU A 59 14.74 16.01 31.29
N ARG A 60 13.97 15.58 30.28
CA ARG A 60 14.40 15.61 28.87
C ARG A 60 14.00 16.89 28.12
N LEU A 61 13.29 17.80 28.79
CA LEU A 61 12.87 19.10 28.25
C LEU A 61 13.84 20.20 28.72
N ILE A 62 14.38 20.96 27.77
CA ILE A 62 15.07 22.22 28.06
C ILE A 62 14.10 23.34 27.75
N ARG A 63 13.43 23.85 28.79
CA ARG A 63 12.49 24.97 28.65
C ARG A 63 13.22 26.28 28.41
N SER A 64 12.65 27.12 27.55
CA SER A 64 13.09 28.49 27.36
C SER A 64 12.98 29.30 28.66
N THR A 65 13.93 30.22 28.88
CA THR A 65 13.88 31.15 30.02
C THR A 65 13.05 32.40 29.69
N LYS A 66 12.77 33.24 30.69
CA LYS A 66 12.11 34.54 30.45
C LYS A 66 12.93 35.44 29.53
N GLU A 67 14.25 35.38 29.61
CA GLU A 67 15.17 36.11 28.75
C GLU A 67 15.13 35.59 27.31
N ASP A 68 15.06 34.26 27.12
CA ASP A 68 14.86 33.66 25.79
C ASP A 68 13.56 34.15 25.15
N GLU A 69 12.45 34.07 25.90
CA GLU A 69 11.12 34.50 25.42
C GLU A 69 11.06 36.00 25.11
N ALA A 70 11.80 36.83 25.86
CA ALA A 70 11.93 38.26 25.58
C ALA A 70 12.68 38.51 24.26
N ILE A 71 13.70 37.70 23.93
CA ILE A 71 14.38 37.74 22.63
C ILE A 71 13.41 37.36 21.52
N PHE A 72 12.68 36.25 21.66
CA PHE A 72 11.75 35.80 20.60
C PHE A 72 10.64 36.83 20.36
N SER A 73 10.09 37.39 21.45
CA SER A 73 9.03 38.41 21.40
C SER A 73 9.48 39.71 20.76
N ARG A 74 10.75 40.11 20.92
CA ARG A 74 11.33 41.30 20.26
C ARG A 74 11.21 41.23 18.74
N TYR A 75 11.31 40.03 18.18
CA TYR A 75 11.25 39.81 16.73
C TYR A 75 9.86 39.37 16.23
N ASN A 76 8.84 39.31 17.10
CA ASN A 76 7.45 39.11 16.69
C ASN A 76 6.82 40.40 16.16
N VAL A 77 7.36 40.89 15.05
CA VAL A 77 6.92 42.11 14.35
C VAL A 77 6.14 41.73 13.08
N PRO A 78 5.36 42.62 12.47
CA PRO A 78 4.59 42.30 11.25
C PRO A 78 5.45 41.57 10.21
N TRP A 79 5.00 40.38 9.79
CA TRP A 79 5.79 39.48 8.95
C TRP A 79 6.29 40.16 7.67
N VAL A 80 5.35 40.76 6.94
CA VAL A 80 5.67 41.50 5.71
C VAL A 80 6.31 42.84 6.07
N GLY A 81 7.49 43.11 5.51
CA GLY A 81 8.22 44.36 5.65
C GLY A 81 9.19 44.45 6.83
N GLN A 82 8.95 43.73 7.94
CA GLN A 82 9.83 43.77 9.13
C GLN A 82 10.31 42.39 9.58
N GLY A 83 9.39 41.46 9.83
CA GLY A 83 9.74 40.12 10.34
C GLY A 83 10.54 39.30 9.33
N PHE A 84 10.19 39.45 8.05
CA PHE A 84 10.82 38.76 6.93
C PHE A 84 12.33 39.05 6.79
N PRO A 85 12.81 40.31 6.75
CA PRO A 85 14.25 40.61 6.80
C PRO A 85 14.96 40.03 8.03
N HIS A 86 14.32 40.04 9.21
CA HIS A 86 14.91 39.44 10.41
C HIS A 86 15.11 37.93 10.26
N TRP A 87 14.10 37.23 9.76
CA TRP A 87 14.20 35.80 9.50
C TRP A 87 15.28 35.45 8.45
N LEU A 88 15.38 36.22 7.36
CA LEU A 88 16.47 36.07 6.38
C LEU A 88 17.86 36.26 7.02
N ASN A 89 18.01 37.28 7.86
CA ASN A 89 19.27 37.52 8.58
C ASN A 89 19.59 36.37 9.56
N LEU A 90 18.60 35.81 10.24
CA LEU A 90 18.76 34.64 11.12
C LEU A 90 19.22 33.41 10.32
N MET A 91 18.56 33.09 9.19
CA MET A 91 18.98 32.00 8.31
C MET A 91 20.39 32.21 7.75
N ALA A 92 20.77 33.45 7.44
CA ALA A 92 22.10 33.80 6.96
C ALA A 92 23.17 33.83 8.06
N GLY A 93 22.78 33.83 9.35
CA GLY A 93 23.72 33.95 10.46
C GLY A 93 24.31 35.35 10.59
N THR A 94 23.53 36.38 10.24
CA THR A 94 23.98 37.77 10.18
C THR A 94 23.12 38.70 11.04
N GLY A 95 23.66 39.88 11.34
CA GLY A 95 22.95 40.91 12.10
C GLY A 95 22.78 40.59 13.59
N GLN A 96 22.03 41.45 14.29
CA GLN A 96 21.83 41.32 15.74
C GLN A 96 20.98 40.10 16.11
N ILE A 97 20.03 39.70 15.26
CA ILE A 97 19.18 38.54 15.51
C ILE A 97 19.98 37.24 15.62
N ALA A 98 20.97 37.02 14.75
CA ALA A 98 21.83 35.85 14.84
C ALA A 98 22.61 35.83 16.17
N LYS A 99 23.18 36.97 16.58
CA LYS A 99 23.90 37.10 17.87
C LYS A 99 22.99 36.85 19.08
N ASP A 100 21.75 37.35 19.04
CA ASP A 100 20.78 37.11 20.11
C ASP A 100 20.44 35.61 20.23
N TYR A 101 20.30 34.90 19.11
CA TYR A 101 20.04 33.46 19.08
C TYR A 101 21.28 32.62 19.43
N GLU A 102 22.48 33.06 19.06
CA GLU A 102 23.74 32.48 19.53
C GLU A 102 23.84 32.53 21.06
N ALA A 103 23.43 33.64 21.69
CA ALA A 103 23.38 33.75 23.14
C ALA A 103 22.36 32.79 23.79
N VAL A 104 21.25 32.48 23.11
CA VAL A 104 20.31 31.43 23.53
C VAL A 104 20.98 30.05 23.46
N LEU A 105 21.62 29.73 22.34
CA LEU A 105 22.35 28.47 22.14
C LEU A 105 23.46 28.28 23.19
N GLU A 106 24.19 29.35 23.52
CA GLU A 106 25.19 29.31 24.60
C GLU A 106 24.58 28.97 25.97
N ARG A 107 23.41 29.54 26.31
CA ARG A 107 22.71 29.20 27.56
C ARG A 107 22.27 27.74 27.58
N ILE A 108 21.70 27.25 26.47
CA ILE A 108 21.29 25.85 26.33
C ILE A 108 22.50 24.94 26.50
N TRP A 109 23.60 25.21 25.80
CA TRP A 109 24.80 24.38 25.82
C TRP A 109 25.50 24.37 27.19
N ARG A 110 25.52 25.51 27.91
CA ARG A 110 26.02 25.55 29.31
C ARG A 110 25.22 24.64 30.25
N ARG A 111 23.91 24.51 30.02
CA ARG A 111 23.02 23.62 30.79
C ARG A 111 23.13 22.16 30.34
N PHE A 112 23.27 21.94 29.03
CA PHE A 112 23.32 20.63 28.41
C PHE A 112 24.35 20.66 27.28
N PRO A 113 25.61 20.26 27.52
CA PRO A 113 26.69 20.43 26.55
C PRO A 113 26.59 19.41 25.41
N PHE A 114 25.58 19.49 24.55
CA PHE A 114 25.34 18.50 23.49
C PHE A 114 26.52 18.33 22.53
N ASP A 115 26.68 17.12 22.00
CA ASP A 115 27.70 16.74 21.01
C ASP A 115 27.14 16.84 19.57
N VAL A 116 25.81 16.75 19.43
CA VAL A 116 25.07 16.88 18.18
C VAL A 116 23.86 17.81 18.37
N ILE A 117 23.65 18.73 17.43
CA ILE A 117 22.45 19.57 17.36
C ILE A 117 21.66 19.30 16.08
N ILE A 118 20.36 19.09 16.23
CA ILE A 118 19.43 18.77 15.16
C ILE A 118 18.38 19.86 15.10
N HIS A 119 18.18 20.45 13.93
CA HIS A 119 17.21 21.52 13.72
C HIS A 119 16.51 21.36 12.37
N TRP A 120 15.34 21.99 12.23
CA TRP A 120 14.55 21.93 11.00
C TRP A 120 14.70 23.22 10.20
N GLY A 121 15.01 23.09 8.91
CA GLY A 121 15.28 24.21 8.02
C GLY A 121 16.73 24.72 8.10
N GLU A 122 16.92 26.00 7.78
CA GLU A 122 18.23 26.66 7.84
C GLU A 122 18.27 27.62 9.03
N ASN A 123 19.37 27.61 9.77
CA ASN A 123 19.58 28.51 10.90
C ASN A 123 21.06 28.86 11.00
N GLY A 124 21.40 30.10 10.64
CA GLY A 124 22.78 30.57 10.62
C GLY A 124 23.33 30.89 12.01
N ALA A 125 22.49 31.14 13.01
CA ALA A 125 22.95 31.23 14.40
C ALA A 125 23.49 29.88 14.89
N VAL A 126 22.85 28.76 14.51
CA VAL A 126 23.39 27.42 14.76
C VAL A 126 24.72 27.24 14.04
N THR A 127 24.83 27.65 12.76
CA THR A 127 26.08 27.57 11.99
C THR A 127 27.22 28.33 12.67
N ASN A 128 26.97 29.58 13.09
CA ASN A 128 27.96 30.39 13.80
C ASN A 128 28.34 29.75 15.14
N PHE A 129 27.36 29.26 15.89
CA PHE A 129 27.57 28.64 17.20
C PHE A 129 28.49 27.41 17.14
N ILE A 130 28.36 26.57 16.12
CA ILE A 130 29.16 25.35 16.02
C ILE A 130 30.56 25.55 15.43
N LYS A 131 30.83 26.70 14.77
CA LYS A 131 32.04 26.91 13.96
C LYS A 131 33.36 26.61 14.69
N ASP A 132 33.45 27.00 15.95
CA ASP A 132 34.65 26.83 16.78
C ASP A 132 34.47 25.74 17.86
N ARG A 133 33.54 24.80 17.64
CA ARG A 133 33.19 23.76 18.61
C ARG A 133 33.13 22.39 17.92
N GLU A 134 33.53 21.35 18.65
CA GLU A 134 33.42 19.95 18.17
C GLU A 134 31.98 19.42 18.28
N ILE A 135 31.04 20.13 17.64
CA ILE A 135 29.61 19.82 17.65
C ILE A 135 29.18 19.55 16.21
N THR A 136 28.55 18.39 15.98
CA THR A 136 27.96 18.09 14.68
C THR A 136 26.58 18.74 14.59
N ARG A 137 26.38 19.61 13.60
CA ARG A 137 25.05 20.06 13.19
C ARG A 137 24.44 19.00 12.29
N ILE A 138 23.12 18.79 12.36
CA ILE A 138 22.34 18.04 11.38
C ILE A 138 21.10 18.88 11.05
N GLY A 139 21.11 19.49 9.87
CA GLY A 139 19.93 20.17 9.33
C GLY A 139 18.96 19.15 8.75
N MET A 140 17.69 19.29 9.07
CA MET A 140 16.62 18.43 8.56
C MET A 140 15.58 19.23 7.76
N GLU A 141 15.11 18.66 6.66
CA GLU A 141 14.02 19.21 5.86
C GLU A 141 13.30 18.08 5.11
N LEU A 142 12.10 18.34 4.61
CA LEU A 142 11.44 17.45 3.65
C LEU A 142 12.35 17.21 2.44
N GLY A 143 12.40 15.97 1.99
CA GLY A 143 13.15 15.58 0.80
C GLY A 143 12.36 15.83 -0.48
N CYS A 144 12.95 15.43 -1.61
CA CYS A 144 12.44 15.73 -2.94
C CYS A 144 11.54 14.64 -3.55
N THR A 145 11.16 13.62 -2.78
CA THR A 145 10.28 12.54 -3.24
C THR A 145 8.89 12.64 -2.59
N ARG A 146 7.87 12.25 -3.33
CA ARG A 146 6.45 12.20 -2.95
C ARG A 146 5.83 10.94 -3.56
N PRO A 147 4.62 10.51 -3.13
CA PRO A 147 3.92 9.41 -3.77
C PRO A 147 3.95 9.54 -5.30
N PRO A 148 4.35 8.48 -6.04
CA PRO A 148 4.44 7.10 -5.58
C PRO A 148 5.75 6.73 -4.88
N PHE A 149 6.77 7.59 -4.85
CA PHE A 149 7.98 7.38 -4.05
C PHE A 149 7.70 7.50 -2.55
N PHE A 150 8.64 7.00 -1.74
CA PHE A 150 8.55 7.21 -0.31
C PHE A 150 8.61 8.68 0.07
N ASP A 151 7.81 9.08 1.05
CA ASP A 151 7.99 10.38 1.70
C ASP A 151 9.38 10.42 2.30
N SER A 152 10.22 11.32 1.76
CA SER A 152 11.59 11.45 2.18
C SER A 152 11.85 12.68 3.04
N LEU A 153 12.95 12.62 3.76
CA LEU A 153 13.60 13.75 4.39
C LEU A 153 15.10 13.71 4.17
N VAL A 154 15.72 14.86 4.39
CA VAL A 154 17.17 15.04 4.38
C VAL A 154 17.65 15.17 5.83
N MET A 155 18.81 14.59 6.12
CA MET A 155 19.56 14.77 7.37
C MET A 155 21.00 15.05 6.97
N ASP A 156 21.41 16.31 7.02
CA ASP A 156 22.66 16.74 6.39
C ASP A 156 23.49 17.62 7.33
N PRO A 157 24.80 17.32 7.48
CA PRO A 157 25.61 18.04 8.44
C PRO A 157 25.98 19.46 8.04
N TYR A 158 25.94 19.77 6.74
CA TYR A 158 26.25 21.08 6.19
C TYR A 158 25.03 22.00 6.20
N GLY A 159 23.82 21.45 6.10
CA GLY A 159 22.58 22.21 6.17
C GLY A 159 21.48 21.67 5.28
N THR A 160 20.43 22.46 5.11
CA THR A 160 19.28 22.10 4.28
C THR A 160 19.31 22.89 2.98
N ASN A 161 18.46 22.49 2.02
CA ASN A 161 18.30 23.23 0.76
C ASN A 161 19.65 23.44 0.04
N GLY A 162 19.97 24.66 -0.40
CA GLY A 162 21.25 24.96 -1.06
C GLY A 162 22.49 24.83 -0.18
N SER A 163 22.36 24.72 1.14
CA SER A 163 23.49 24.52 2.07
C SER A 163 23.94 23.07 2.20
N GLY A 164 23.18 22.10 1.69
CA GLY A 164 23.46 20.68 1.87
C GLY A 164 24.75 20.19 1.18
N ILE A 165 25.01 18.89 1.27
CA ILE A 165 26.22 18.27 0.73
C ILE A 165 26.27 18.30 -0.80
N VAL A 166 25.13 18.09 -1.47
CA VAL A 166 25.06 17.89 -2.93
C VAL A 166 25.43 19.13 -3.74
N PRO A 167 25.02 20.36 -3.38
CA PRO A 167 25.55 21.59 -3.95
C PRO A 167 27.07 21.76 -3.89
N LYS A 168 27.77 20.95 -3.10
CA LYS A 168 29.24 20.96 -2.99
C LYS A 168 29.89 19.90 -3.88
N LEU A 169 29.12 18.99 -4.47
CA LEU A 169 29.59 17.90 -5.32
C LEU A 169 29.58 18.29 -6.80
N THR A 170 30.44 17.64 -7.56
CA THR A 170 30.45 17.61 -9.03
C THR A 170 29.87 16.28 -9.55
N VAL A 171 29.61 16.20 -10.86
CA VAL A 171 29.25 14.93 -11.51
C VAL A 171 30.37 13.90 -11.37
N ALA A 172 31.64 14.33 -11.39
CA ALA A 172 32.79 13.45 -11.16
C ALA A 172 32.79 12.85 -9.74
N ASP A 173 32.48 13.66 -8.72
CA ASP A 173 32.34 13.18 -7.35
C ASP A 173 31.20 12.16 -7.23
N LEU A 174 30.03 12.46 -7.83
CA LEU A 174 28.90 11.53 -7.85
C LEU A 174 29.29 10.20 -8.50
N ARG A 175 29.99 10.27 -9.64
CA ARG A 175 30.49 9.08 -10.35
C ARG A 175 31.37 8.23 -9.45
N GLU A 176 32.30 8.85 -8.73
CA GLU A 176 33.16 8.12 -7.79
C GLU A 176 32.37 7.53 -6.60
N ILE A 177 31.40 8.29 -6.06
CA ILE A 177 30.60 7.87 -4.91
C ILE A 177 29.76 6.63 -5.23
N VAL A 178 29.10 6.64 -6.39
CA VAL A 178 28.19 5.55 -6.80
C VAL A 178 28.87 4.49 -7.66
N GLU A 179 30.20 4.53 -7.75
CA GLU A 179 31.04 3.56 -8.45
C GLU A 179 30.69 3.45 -9.95
N ASP A 180 30.37 4.59 -10.56
CA ASP A 180 29.99 4.73 -11.98
C ASP A 180 28.77 3.88 -12.39
N VAL A 181 27.87 3.61 -11.44
CA VAL A 181 26.63 2.87 -11.68
C VAL A 181 25.43 3.82 -11.71
N PRO A 182 25.06 4.38 -12.88
CA PRO A 182 23.88 5.23 -12.96
C PRO A 182 22.60 4.43 -12.65
N MET A 183 21.57 5.14 -12.21
CA MET A 183 20.22 4.60 -12.07
C MET A 183 19.37 5.07 -13.24
N SER A 184 18.73 4.13 -13.93
CA SER A 184 17.78 4.46 -15.01
C SER A 184 16.48 5.01 -14.45
N ARG A 185 15.68 5.72 -15.26
CA ARG A 185 14.34 6.15 -14.85
C ARG A 185 13.44 4.97 -14.45
N ALA A 186 13.55 3.86 -15.18
CA ALA A 186 12.74 2.67 -14.96
C ALA A 186 13.09 2.02 -13.62
N GLU A 187 14.39 1.91 -13.35
CA GLU A 187 14.87 1.43 -12.06
C GLU A 187 14.44 2.34 -10.92
N ALA A 188 14.53 3.67 -11.08
CA ALA A 188 14.02 4.60 -10.07
C ALA A 188 12.52 4.34 -9.79
N MET A 189 11.69 4.25 -10.84
CA MET A 189 10.25 4.04 -10.69
C MET A 189 9.92 2.69 -10.05
N LEU A 190 10.61 1.62 -10.44
CA LEU A 190 10.28 0.27 -9.98
C LEU A 190 10.85 -0.02 -8.59
N ALA A 191 12.07 0.42 -8.33
CA ALA A 191 12.80 0.05 -7.12
C ALA A 191 12.45 0.95 -5.93
N TYR A 192 12.11 2.22 -6.16
CA TYR A 192 11.98 3.21 -5.07
C TYR A 192 10.55 3.75 -4.89
N SER A 193 9.58 3.27 -5.68
CA SER A 193 8.16 3.55 -5.46
C SER A 193 7.58 2.70 -4.34
N GLN A 194 6.81 3.33 -3.45
CA GLN A 194 6.01 2.69 -2.40
C GLN A 194 4.71 2.06 -2.90
N ASN A 195 4.20 2.50 -4.06
CA ASN A 195 2.98 1.98 -4.65
C ASN A 195 3.18 1.77 -6.15
N ILE A 196 3.36 0.50 -6.56
CA ILE A 196 3.48 0.10 -7.96
C ILE A 196 2.11 0.10 -8.65
N GLU A 197 1.00 -0.07 -7.90
CA GLU A 197 -0.37 -0.07 -8.44
C GLU A 197 -0.85 1.34 -8.79
N ALA A 198 -0.38 2.37 -8.07
CA ALA A 198 -0.50 3.76 -8.49
C ALA A 198 0.61 4.09 -9.49
N MET A 199 0.56 3.49 -10.69
CA MET A 199 1.59 3.67 -11.70
C MET A 199 1.80 5.17 -12.00
N PRO A 200 2.95 5.79 -11.66
CA PRO A 200 3.29 7.13 -12.13
C PRO A 200 3.37 7.18 -13.66
N TYR A 201 3.57 6.03 -14.29
CA TYR A 201 3.47 5.83 -15.73
C TYR A 201 2.03 5.99 -16.24
N GLU A 202 1.03 5.48 -15.53
CA GLU A 202 -0.38 5.70 -15.90
C GLU A 202 -0.76 7.17 -15.78
N LEU A 203 -0.26 7.90 -14.77
CA LEU A 203 -0.52 9.34 -14.67
C LEU A 203 0.07 10.16 -15.83
N GLN A 204 1.10 9.67 -16.53
CA GLN A 204 1.64 10.32 -17.75
C GLN A 204 0.69 10.22 -18.93
N VAL A 205 -0.10 9.14 -18.98
CA VAL A 205 -1.06 8.83 -20.06
C VAL A 205 -2.51 9.02 -19.63
N ALA A 206 -2.73 9.34 -18.34
CA ALA A 206 -4.05 9.61 -17.79
C ALA A 206 -4.63 10.86 -18.46
N PRO A 207 -5.95 10.87 -18.74
CA PRO A 207 -6.60 12.02 -19.34
C PRO A 207 -6.29 13.30 -18.54
N MET A 208 -5.83 14.34 -19.22
CA MET A 208 -5.60 15.63 -18.60
C MET A 208 -6.93 16.20 -18.11
N PRO A 209 -7.07 16.57 -16.83
CA PRO A 209 -8.26 17.24 -16.36
C PRO A 209 -8.35 18.66 -16.94
N GLY A 210 -9.57 19.07 -17.34
CA GLY A 210 -9.87 20.44 -17.75
C GLY A 210 -9.62 20.75 -19.23
N ASP A 211 -9.58 22.04 -19.57
CA ASP A 211 -9.45 22.59 -20.92
C ASP A 211 -7.99 22.78 -21.38
N LEU A 212 -7.01 22.39 -20.55
CA LEU A 212 -5.60 22.60 -20.81
C LEU A 212 -5.15 22.00 -22.16
N LEU A 213 -5.65 20.81 -22.52
CA LEU A 213 -5.35 20.18 -23.81
C LEU A 213 -5.73 21.07 -25.00
N ALA A 214 -6.85 21.81 -24.91
CA ALA A 214 -7.25 22.75 -25.94
C ALA A 214 -6.34 23.99 -25.97
N ARG A 215 -5.88 24.46 -24.80
CA ARG A 215 -4.98 25.61 -24.66
C ARG A 215 -3.55 25.33 -25.17
N VAL A 216 -3.12 24.06 -25.13
CA VAL A 216 -1.82 23.63 -25.68
C VAL A 216 -1.93 23.08 -27.11
N ALA A 217 -3.14 22.95 -27.66
CA ALA A 217 -3.33 22.45 -29.01
C ALA A 217 -2.69 23.41 -30.02
N GLY A 218 -1.69 22.93 -30.77
CA GLY A 218 -0.95 23.74 -31.74
C GLY A 218 0.26 24.51 -31.18
N VAL A 219 0.60 24.33 -29.90
CA VAL A 219 1.85 24.83 -29.33
C VAL A 219 3.01 23.92 -29.75
N GLU A 220 4.05 24.48 -30.38
CA GLU A 220 5.21 23.71 -30.85
C GLU A 220 6.24 23.39 -29.75
N LYS A 221 6.45 24.32 -28.81
CA LYS A 221 7.40 24.17 -27.70
C LYS A 221 6.78 24.60 -26.39
N LEU A 222 6.89 23.75 -25.38
CA LEU A 222 6.24 23.94 -24.09
C LEU A 222 7.24 23.92 -22.94
N ALA A 223 7.24 24.96 -22.12
CA ALA A 223 8.00 25.02 -20.88
C ALA A 223 7.07 24.91 -19.68
N PHE A 224 7.49 24.24 -18.62
CA PHE A 224 6.77 24.18 -17.35
C PHE A 224 7.56 24.92 -16.26
N LEU A 225 6.91 25.91 -15.64
CA LEU A 225 7.44 26.75 -14.58
C LEU A 225 6.57 26.66 -13.31
N PRO A 226 6.86 25.75 -12.38
CA PRO A 226 6.23 25.73 -11.07
C PRO A 226 6.72 26.89 -10.20
N LEU A 227 5.81 27.76 -9.75
CA LEU A 227 6.12 28.82 -8.79
C LEU A 227 6.16 28.29 -7.36
N GLN A 228 7.02 28.91 -6.55
CA GLN A 228 7.13 28.67 -5.11
C GLN A 228 6.30 29.69 -4.32
N LEU A 229 6.22 29.52 -3.00
CA LEU A 229 5.63 30.53 -2.14
C LEU A 229 6.49 31.80 -2.16
N PHE A 230 5.84 32.98 -2.11
CA PHE A 230 6.55 34.27 -2.09
C PHE A 230 7.49 34.42 -0.88
N ASP A 231 7.24 33.68 0.20
CA ASP A 231 8.02 33.66 1.44
C ASP A 231 8.73 32.33 1.71
N ASP A 232 9.05 31.59 0.64
CA ASP A 232 9.82 30.35 0.69
C ASP A 232 11.32 30.65 0.94
N ALA A 233 11.93 29.96 1.91
CA ALA A 233 13.36 30.06 2.18
C ALA A 233 14.20 29.67 0.95
N ASN A 234 13.76 28.67 0.19
CA ASN A 234 14.43 28.25 -1.04
C ASN A 234 14.50 29.38 -2.07
N LEU A 235 13.39 30.09 -2.29
CA LEU A 235 13.36 31.25 -3.18
C LEU A 235 14.28 32.36 -2.69
N LEU A 236 14.25 32.69 -1.39
CA LEU A 236 14.81 33.95 -0.92
C LEU A 236 16.25 33.88 -0.42
N ARG A 237 16.67 32.70 0.02
CA ARG A 237 18.02 32.47 0.57
C ARG A 237 18.92 31.71 -0.40
N PHE A 238 18.34 30.83 -1.20
CA PHE A 238 19.07 29.90 -2.06
C PHE A 238 18.81 30.16 -3.55
N SER A 239 18.48 31.41 -3.91
CA SER A 239 18.36 31.81 -5.29
C SER A 239 18.79 33.27 -5.47
N PRO A 240 19.06 33.71 -6.71
CA PRO A 240 19.36 35.12 -6.98
C PRO A 240 18.12 36.04 -6.93
N TYR A 241 16.91 35.49 -6.73
CA TYR A 241 15.65 36.23 -6.81
C TYR A 241 15.15 36.68 -5.44
N GLN A 242 14.51 37.87 -5.41
CA GLN A 242 13.92 38.41 -4.18
C GLN A 242 12.38 38.31 -4.19
N SER A 243 11.78 37.99 -5.34
CA SER A 243 10.34 37.91 -5.52
C SER A 243 9.94 36.96 -6.64
N LEU A 244 8.66 36.55 -6.65
CA LEU A 244 8.08 35.78 -7.77
C LEU A 244 8.12 36.55 -9.09
N ARG A 245 8.04 37.89 -9.02
CA ARG A 245 8.16 38.77 -10.19
C ARG A 245 9.53 38.62 -10.86
N ASP A 246 10.60 38.60 -10.08
CA ASP A 246 11.96 38.50 -10.61
C ASP A 246 12.14 37.16 -11.35
N VAL A 247 11.57 36.07 -10.79
CA VAL A 247 11.62 34.73 -11.40
C VAL A 247 10.93 34.74 -12.77
N VAL A 248 9.69 35.23 -12.86
CA VAL A 248 8.94 35.18 -14.11
C VAL A 248 9.52 36.12 -15.16
N LEU A 249 10.05 37.28 -14.76
CA LEU A 249 10.67 38.24 -15.68
C LEU A 249 12.06 37.82 -16.17
N ASP A 250 12.77 36.97 -15.44
CA ASP A 250 14.02 36.40 -15.93
C ASP A 250 13.75 35.21 -16.88
N ALA A 251 12.82 34.31 -16.54
CA ALA A 251 12.60 33.10 -17.31
C ALA A 251 11.68 33.29 -18.54
N VAL A 252 10.50 33.89 -18.37
CA VAL A 252 9.44 33.88 -19.40
C VAL A 252 9.84 34.66 -20.65
N PRO A 253 10.42 35.87 -20.59
CA PRO A 253 10.82 36.60 -21.80
C PRO A 253 11.85 35.85 -22.66
N LYS A 254 12.79 35.14 -22.02
CA LYS A 254 13.81 34.34 -22.71
C LYS A 254 13.18 33.12 -23.39
N LEU A 255 12.29 32.42 -22.69
CA LEU A 255 11.53 31.29 -23.22
C LEU A 255 10.66 31.70 -24.42
N ALA A 256 9.91 32.78 -24.26
CA ALA A 256 9.09 33.40 -25.30
C ALA A 256 9.90 33.74 -26.56
N ALA A 257 11.06 34.40 -26.40
CA ALA A 257 11.95 34.74 -27.51
C ALA A 257 12.48 33.50 -28.26
N ALA A 258 12.58 32.35 -27.59
CA ALA A 258 12.98 31.07 -28.18
C ALA A 258 11.80 30.23 -28.73
N GLY A 259 10.58 30.80 -28.71
CA GLY A 259 9.35 30.21 -29.24
C GLY A 259 8.62 29.27 -28.27
N TYR A 260 8.93 29.30 -26.98
CA TYR A 260 8.23 28.50 -25.98
C TYR A 260 6.97 29.19 -25.49
N THR A 261 5.89 28.42 -25.38
CA THR A 261 4.76 28.77 -24.50
C THR A 261 5.03 28.20 -23.10
N THR A 262 4.90 29.03 -22.07
CA THR A 262 5.21 28.64 -20.68
C THR A 262 3.94 28.37 -19.89
N ILE A 263 3.78 27.14 -19.38
CA ILE A 263 2.78 26.82 -18.36
C ILE A 263 3.33 27.24 -17.01
N ILE A 264 2.61 28.15 -16.34
CA ILE A 264 2.97 28.66 -15.01
C ILE A 264 1.95 28.14 -14.01
N THR A 265 2.43 27.47 -12.96
CA THR A 265 1.56 26.98 -11.89
C THR A 265 1.87 27.65 -10.56
N PRO A 266 0.94 28.44 -10.00
CA PRO A 266 0.97 28.86 -8.62
C PRO A 266 1.16 27.71 -7.63
N HIS A 267 1.79 28.01 -6.49
CA HIS A 267 1.98 27.00 -5.45
C HIS A 267 0.61 26.67 -4.79
N PRO A 268 0.24 25.39 -4.59
CA PRO A 268 -1.10 25.07 -4.06
C PRO A 268 -1.37 25.62 -2.66
N ALA A 269 -0.32 25.86 -1.88
CA ALA A 269 -0.43 26.45 -0.54
C ALA A 269 -0.61 27.99 -0.55
N THR A 270 -0.52 28.68 -1.69
CA THR A 270 -0.74 30.13 -1.78
C THR A 270 -2.14 30.51 -1.31
N LYS A 271 -3.16 29.66 -1.53
CA LYS A 271 -4.53 29.89 -1.04
C LYS A 271 -4.63 30.08 0.48
N HIS A 272 -3.64 29.59 1.24
CA HIS A 272 -3.57 29.76 2.69
C HIS A 272 -2.74 30.98 3.11
N ARG A 273 -2.25 31.78 2.15
CA ARG A 273 -1.36 32.94 2.33
C ARG A 273 -1.97 34.17 1.68
N PRO A 274 -2.69 35.02 2.43
CA PRO A 274 -3.40 36.19 1.87
C PRO A 274 -2.52 37.10 1.00
N GLN A 275 -1.26 37.32 1.38
CA GLN A 275 -0.32 38.15 0.61
C GLN A 275 0.32 37.41 -0.58
N GLY A 276 0.26 36.07 -0.61
CA GLY A 276 0.77 35.28 -1.73
C GLY A 276 -0.03 35.52 -3.01
N ALA A 277 -1.36 35.62 -2.91
CA ALA A 277 -2.23 35.91 -4.05
C ALA A 277 -1.92 37.28 -4.69
N MET A 278 -1.53 38.28 -3.88
CA MET A 278 -1.12 39.59 -4.39
C MET A 278 0.22 39.50 -5.13
N ALA A 279 1.21 38.79 -4.57
CA ALA A 279 2.50 38.58 -5.23
C ALA A 279 2.37 37.85 -6.57
N GLU A 280 1.51 36.82 -6.64
CA GLU A 280 1.19 36.11 -7.87
C GLU A 280 0.46 36.99 -8.89
N SER A 281 -0.49 37.81 -8.43
CA SER A 281 -1.21 38.75 -9.30
C SER A 281 -0.27 39.79 -9.93
N VAL A 282 0.67 40.32 -9.14
CA VAL A 282 1.69 41.24 -9.64
C VAL A 282 2.58 40.54 -10.68
N ALA A 283 3.10 39.35 -10.37
CA ALA A 283 3.93 38.58 -11.30
C ALA A 283 3.19 38.31 -12.62
N LYS A 284 1.91 37.93 -12.57
CA LYS A 284 1.07 37.70 -13.75
C LYS A 284 0.82 38.97 -14.57
N VAL A 285 0.55 40.10 -13.93
CA VAL A 285 0.33 41.39 -14.59
C VAL A 285 1.56 41.85 -15.38
N GLU A 286 2.75 41.58 -14.86
CA GLU A 286 4.00 41.93 -15.55
C GLU A 286 4.22 41.10 -16.84
N LEU A 287 3.59 39.93 -16.93
CA LEU A 287 3.65 39.06 -18.12
C LEU A 287 2.66 39.42 -19.23
N ARG A 288 1.89 40.52 -19.10
CA ARG A 288 0.88 40.93 -20.10
C ARG A 288 1.43 41.04 -21.53
N GLN A 289 2.69 41.43 -21.70
CA GLN A 289 3.33 41.53 -23.02
C GLN A 289 3.52 40.16 -23.69
N TRP A 290 3.56 39.06 -22.92
CA TRP A 290 3.73 37.69 -23.39
C TRP A 290 2.48 36.84 -23.16
N ALA A 291 1.30 37.45 -23.06
CA ALA A 291 0.06 36.76 -22.72
C ALA A 291 -0.24 35.57 -23.66
N ASP A 292 0.07 35.70 -24.96
CA ASP A 292 -0.13 34.62 -25.95
C ASP A 292 0.85 33.44 -25.79
N GLN A 293 1.94 33.62 -25.04
CA GLN A 293 2.99 32.63 -24.78
C GLN A 293 2.98 32.18 -23.31
N VAL A 294 1.94 32.53 -22.55
CA VAL A 294 1.82 32.17 -21.12
C VAL A 294 0.49 31.49 -20.87
N ILE A 295 0.55 30.28 -20.34
CA ILE A 295 -0.60 29.54 -19.82
C ILE A 295 -0.50 29.58 -18.30
N TRP A 296 -1.14 30.59 -17.70
CA TRP A 296 -1.27 30.66 -16.23
C TRP A 296 -2.40 29.75 -15.78
N LEU A 297 -2.13 28.80 -14.87
CA LEU A 297 -3.19 27.95 -14.29
C LEU A 297 -3.83 28.66 -13.09
N GLU A 298 -5.13 28.90 -13.17
CA GLU A 298 -5.83 29.72 -12.19
C GLU A 298 -6.18 28.94 -10.91
N PRO A 299 -6.21 29.62 -9.75
CA PRO A 299 -6.77 29.06 -8.53
C PRO A 299 -8.26 28.72 -8.72
N GLY A 300 -8.60 27.43 -8.74
CA GLY A 300 -9.99 26.93 -8.87
C GLY A 300 -10.26 26.08 -10.12
N GLU A 301 -9.36 26.11 -11.11
CA GLU A 301 -9.37 25.14 -12.22
C GLU A 301 -9.06 23.73 -11.71
N THR A 302 -9.55 22.69 -12.41
CA THR A 302 -9.14 21.31 -12.13
C THR A 302 -7.66 21.17 -12.47
N ARG A 303 -6.81 21.29 -11.44
CA ARG A 303 -5.36 21.33 -11.60
C ARG A 303 -4.80 19.96 -12.03
N PRO A 304 -4.07 19.88 -13.15
CA PRO A 304 -3.30 18.68 -13.49
C PRO A 304 -2.20 18.41 -12.46
N SER A 305 -1.87 17.14 -12.26
CA SER A 305 -0.78 16.74 -11.37
C SER A 305 0.59 17.19 -11.93
N ASN A 306 1.60 17.35 -11.07
CA ASN A 306 2.96 17.68 -11.53
C ASN A 306 3.50 16.64 -12.54
N PRO A 307 3.34 15.31 -12.34
CA PRO A 307 3.70 14.31 -13.35
C PRO A 307 3.11 14.56 -14.74
N GLN A 308 1.83 14.96 -14.80
CA GLN A 308 1.15 15.29 -16.06
C GLN A 308 1.76 16.51 -16.75
N LEU A 309 2.03 17.57 -15.99
CA LEU A 309 2.63 18.81 -16.52
C LEU A 309 4.08 18.59 -16.99
N ILE A 310 4.87 17.84 -16.21
CA ILE A 310 6.24 17.46 -16.57
C ILE A 310 6.24 16.61 -17.84
N SER A 311 5.34 15.62 -17.93
CA SER A 311 5.22 14.74 -19.09
C SER A 311 4.92 15.54 -20.36
N LEU A 312 4.03 16.52 -20.26
CA LEU A 312 3.60 17.38 -21.37
C LEU A 312 4.68 18.38 -21.82
N ALA A 313 5.51 18.89 -20.90
CA ALA A 313 6.50 19.93 -21.21
C ALA A 313 7.77 19.38 -21.87
N ASP A 314 8.39 20.17 -22.74
CA ASP A 314 9.70 19.89 -23.34
C ASP A 314 10.86 20.27 -22.40
N LEU A 315 10.62 21.23 -21.51
CA LEU A 315 11.59 21.77 -20.57
C LEU A 315 10.88 22.10 -19.25
N THR A 316 11.46 21.68 -18.12
CA THR A 316 11.06 22.15 -16.80
C THR A 316 12.04 23.23 -16.33
N VAL A 317 11.54 24.44 -16.04
CA VAL A 317 12.32 25.52 -15.44
C VAL A 317 11.85 25.70 -14.01
N THR A 318 12.74 25.60 -13.04
CA THR A 318 12.39 25.80 -11.63
C THR A 318 13.46 26.64 -10.94
N VAL A 319 13.10 27.35 -9.87
CA VAL A 319 14.12 28.01 -9.04
C VAL A 319 14.92 26.92 -8.32
N ASN A 320 14.29 26.20 -7.40
CA ASN A 320 14.92 25.11 -6.65
C ASN A 320 13.88 24.19 -6.01
N SER A 321 12.70 24.06 -6.63
CA SER A 321 11.61 23.20 -6.15
C SER A 321 11.96 21.71 -6.26
N SER A 322 11.35 20.88 -5.41
CA SER A 322 11.39 19.42 -5.54
C SER A 322 10.87 18.93 -6.90
N VAL A 323 10.01 19.71 -7.55
CA VAL A 323 9.48 19.44 -8.89
C VAL A 323 10.61 19.29 -9.93
N GLY A 324 11.74 19.99 -9.75
CA GLY A 324 12.89 19.81 -10.64
C GLY A 324 13.57 18.45 -10.45
N PHE A 325 13.62 17.91 -9.23
CA PHE A 325 14.06 16.53 -9.01
C PHE A 325 13.03 15.52 -9.52
N GLU A 326 11.74 15.80 -9.35
CA GLU A 326 10.66 14.97 -9.91
C GLU A 326 10.75 14.87 -11.44
N ALA A 327 11.16 15.95 -12.13
CA ALA A 327 11.35 15.92 -13.58
C ALA A 327 12.46 14.98 -14.07
N LEU A 328 13.44 14.65 -13.22
CA LEU A 328 14.52 13.71 -13.55
C LEU A 328 14.03 12.27 -13.71
N TYR A 329 12.85 11.96 -13.17
CA TYR A 329 12.17 10.68 -13.36
C TYR A 329 11.60 10.48 -14.76
N PHE A 330 11.40 11.58 -15.49
CA PHE A 330 10.82 11.59 -16.83
C PHE A 330 11.90 11.80 -17.90
N ASP A 331 13.18 11.81 -17.50
CA ASP A 331 14.34 12.15 -18.34
C ASP A 331 14.13 13.49 -19.07
N LYS A 332 13.42 14.43 -18.43
CA LYS A 332 13.15 15.76 -18.96
C LYS A 332 14.36 16.67 -18.71
N PRO A 333 14.69 17.57 -19.65
CA PRO A 333 15.60 18.66 -19.37
C PRO A 333 15.07 19.52 -18.23
N VAL A 334 15.95 19.85 -17.29
CA VAL A 334 15.62 20.71 -16.15
C VAL A 334 16.63 21.84 -16.08
N VAL A 335 16.13 23.08 -15.99
CA VAL A 335 16.92 24.26 -15.63
C VAL A 335 16.59 24.61 -14.18
N VAL A 336 17.61 24.66 -13.34
CA VAL A 336 17.49 24.97 -11.91
C VAL A 336 18.16 26.32 -11.66
N LEU A 337 17.35 27.38 -11.48
CA LEU A 337 17.80 28.77 -11.44
C LEU A 337 18.48 29.18 -10.11
N GLY A 338 18.19 28.46 -9.03
CA GLY A 338 18.80 28.63 -7.71
C GLY A 338 19.68 27.44 -7.30
N ASP A 339 20.08 27.41 -6.04
CA ASP A 339 20.70 26.28 -5.38
C ASP A 339 19.61 25.39 -4.80
N ALA A 340 19.62 24.12 -5.17
CA ALA A 340 18.67 23.12 -4.69
C ALA A 340 19.40 22.00 -3.96
N ILE A 341 18.74 21.36 -3.02
CA ILE A 341 19.33 20.25 -2.26
C ILE A 341 19.80 19.11 -3.16
N TYR A 342 19.24 18.97 -4.37
CA TYR A 342 19.60 17.94 -5.36
C TYR A 342 20.52 18.44 -6.49
N LYS A 343 21.01 19.69 -6.47
CA LYS A 343 21.76 20.29 -7.59
C LYS A 343 23.28 20.19 -7.38
N PRO A 344 24.01 19.29 -8.06
CA PRO A 344 25.47 19.36 -8.15
C PRO A 344 25.91 20.58 -8.95
N ARG A 345 27.18 20.98 -8.79
CA ARG A 345 27.73 22.23 -9.34
C ARG A 345 27.70 22.32 -10.87
N ASP A 346 27.85 21.19 -11.55
CA ASP A 346 28.15 21.12 -12.99
C ASP A 346 27.21 20.17 -13.76
N LEU A 347 26.04 19.83 -13.19
CA LEU A 347 25.08 18.91 -13.83
C LEU A 347 24.01 19.61 -14.67
N PHE A 348 23.41 20.69 -14.14
CA PHE A 348 22.23 21.32 -14.74
C PHE A 348 22.63 22.49 -15.65
N PRO A 349 22.09 22.60 -16.87
CA PRO A 349 22.38 23.73 -17.74
C PRO A 349 21.77 25.01 -17.19
N THR A 350 22.39 26.15 -17.50
CA THR A 350 21.73 27.45 -17.35
C THR A 350 20.64 27.62 -18.42
N LEU A 351 19.67 28.51 -18.18
CA LEU A 351 18.62 28.80 -19.16
C LEU A 351 19.21 29.28 -20.49
N ASP A 352 20.22 30.15 -20.43
CA ASP A 352 20.85 30.73 -21.63
C ASP A 352 21.66 29.67 -22.41
N GLU A 353 22.32 28.72 -21.74
CA GLU A 353 22.99 27.59 -22.41
C GLU A 353 21.99 26.66 -23.11
N PHE A 354 20.89 26.33 -22.43
CA PHE A 354 19.85 25.47 -22.98
C PHE A 354 19.21 26.11 -24.22
N LEU A 355 18.82 27.38 -24.13
CA LEU A 355 18.18 28.11 -25.24
C LEU A 355 19.14 28.38 -26.41
N ALA A 356 20.44 28.50 -26.15
CA ALA A 356 21.47 28.61 -27.19
C ALA A 356 21.80 27.28 -27.89
N GLY A 357 21.14 26.17 -27.50
CA GLY A 357 21.40 24.85 -28.07
C GLY A 357 22.73 24.22 -27.61
N ARG A 358 23.34 24.73 -26.52
CA ARG A 358 24.58 24.20 -25.94
C ARG A 358 24.31 23.13 -24.86
N PHE A 359 23.20 22.42 -24.98
CA PHE A 359 22.77 21.39 -24.05
C PHE A 359 23.19 20.00 -24.54
N ASP A 360 24.18 19.40 -23.88
CA ASP A 360 24.56 18.01 -24.10
C ASP A 360 23.57 17.09 -23.37
N ARG A 361 22.60 16.58 -24.12
CA ARG A 361 21.56 15.70 -23.57
C ARG A 361 22.11 14.37 -23.09
N GLU A 362 23.14 13.81 -23.74
CA GLU A 362 23.68 12.51 -23.38
C GLU A 362 24.45 12.59 -22.05
N ALA A 363 25.35 13.58 -21.94
CA ALA A 363 26.07 13.85 -20.69
C ALA A 363 25.11 14.20 -19.54
N TYR A 364 24.05 14.96 -19.81
CA TYR A 364 23.01 15.25 -18.83
C TYR A 364 22.30 13.98 -18.34
N LEU A 365 21.89 13.09 -19.26
CA LEU A 365 21.18 11.85 -18.89
C LEU A 365 22.06 10.90 -18.05
N ASP A 366 23.34 10.81 -18.36
CA ASP A 366 24.32 10.07 -17.55
C ASP A 366 24.43 10.67 -16.14
N GLY A 367 24.66 11.99 -16.06
CA GLY A 367 24.80 12.71 -14.80
C GLY A 367 23.57 12.65 -13.89
N ILE A 368 22.35 12.80 -14.44
CA ILE A 368 21.12 12.63 -13.63
C ILE A 368 20.93 11.17 -13.21
N GLY A 369 21.44 10.20 -13.97
CA GLY A 369 21.46 8.79 -13.59
C GLY A 369 22.30 8.55 -12.34
N LEU A 370 23.50 9.13 -12.29
CA LEU A 370 24.37 9.09 -11.11
C LEU A 370 23.73 9.81 -9.92
N LEU A 371 23.12 10.98 -10.16
CA LEU A 371 22.40 11.72 -9.11
C LEU A 371 21.23 10.91 -8.53
N ARG A 372 20.41 10.27 -9.36
CA ARG A 372 19.32 9.38 -8.92
C ARG A 372 19.85 8.24 -8.06
N ARG A 373 20.97 7.60 -8.48
CA ARG A 373 21.63 6.55 -7.71
C ARG A 373 22.09 7.00 -6.34
N PHE A 374 22.67 8.19 -6.25
CA PHE A 374 23.09 8.76 -4.99
C PHE A 374 21.89 9.09 -4.09
N PHE A 375 20.90 9.81 -4.64
CA PHE A 375 19.73 10.32 -3.90
C PHE A 375 18.83 9.21 -3.37
N LEU A 376 18.25 8.44 -4.30
CA LEU A 376 17.29 7.40 -3.97
C LEU A 376 17.98 6.20 -3.32
N GLY A 377 19.21 5.91 -3.78
CA GLY A 377 19.95 4.74 -3.33
C GLY A 377 20.51 4.84 -1.93
N GLY A 378 20.62 6.01 -1.29
CA GLY A 378 21.16 6.06 0.08
C GLY A 378 21.21 7.42 0.79
N TYR A 379 21.11 8.53 0.06
CA TYR A 379 21.15 9.88 0.65
C TYR A 379 19.81 10.28 1.29
N LEU A 380 18.69 10.13 0.58
CA LEU A 380 17.37 10.41 1.11
C LEU A 380 16.97 9.40 2.19
N GLN A 381 16.34 9.89 3.27
CA GLN A 381 15.86 9.06 4.38
C GLN A 381 14.34 8.92 4.32
N SER A 382 13.80 7.77 4.70
CA SER A 382 12.36 7.64 4.89
C SER A 382 11.89 8.57 6.02
N ALA A 383 10.75 9.24 5.82
CA ALA A 383 10.15 10.10 6.85
C ALA A 383 9.88 9.37 8.18
N LYS A 384 9.78 8.03 8.17
CA LYS A 384 9.63 7.17 9.35
C LYS A 384 10.81 7.24 10.33
N ILE A 385 11.98 7.70 9.90
CA ILE A 385 13.15 7.85 10.77
C ILE A 385 12.92 8.82 11.93
N ARG A 386 11.92 9.71 11.84
CA ARG A 386 11.53 10.60 12.95
C ARG A 386 10.80 9.89 14.08
N SER A 387 10.32 8.67 13.87
CA SER A 387 9.60 7.88 14.87
C SER A 387 10.24 6.51 15.16
N ASP A 388 11.24 6.09 14.39
CA ASP A 388 11.98 4.84 14.59
C ASP A 388 13.32 5.09 15.29
N ILE A 389 13.36 4.80 16.59
CA ILE A 389 14.52 5.01 17.48
C ILE A 389 15.79 4.34 16.93
N SER A 390 15.70 3.09 16.48
CA SER A 390 16.89 2.33 16.05
C SER A 390 17.52 2.88 14.77
N SER A 391 16.67 3.19 13.78
CA SER A 391 17.13 3.81 12.53
C SER A 391 17.70 5.20 12.77
N PHE A 392 17.06 5.97 13.66
CA PHE A 392 17.50 7.31 14.01
C PHE A 392 18.85 7.33 14.72
N GLU A 393 19.02 6.51 15.77
CA GLU A 393 20.29 6.37 16.50
C GLU A 393 21.45 6.02 15.57
N ARG A 394 21.22 5.04 14.69
CA ARG A 394 22.22 4.61 13.70
C ARG A 394 22.58 5.76 12.75
N ARG A 395 21.58 6.51 12.27
CA ARG A 395 21.78 7.56 11.28
C ARG A 395 22.59 8.72 11.84
N ILE A 396 22.27 9.20 13.05
CA ILE A 396 23.07 10.23 13.72
C ILE A 396 24.50 9.75 13.90
N GLY A 397 24.69 8.53 14.43
CA GLY A 397 26.03 8.02 14.68
C GLY A 397 26.89 7.94 13.42
N ILE A 398 26.29 7.63 12.27
CA ILE A 398 26.97 7.65 10.97
C ILE A 398 27.33 9.08 10.57
N ILE A 399 26.36 10.01 10.62
CA ILE A 399 26.58 11.42 10.22
C ILE A 399 27.66 12.06 11.09
N ASP A 400 27.56 11.95 12.42
CA ASP A 400 28.52 12.50 13.37
C ASP A 400 29.92 11.93 13.17
N ARG A 401 30.04 10.60 13.02
CA ARG A 401 31.34 9.96 12.79
C ARG A 401 31.99 10.45 11.50
N LEU A 402 31.24 10.44 10.39
CA LEU A 402 31.77 10.83 9.08
C LEU A 402 32.14 12.31 9.04
N TYR A 403 31.28 13.16 9.60
CA TYR A 403 31.54 14.60 9.66
C TYR A 403 32.76 14.91 10.54
N ARG A 404 32.91 14.28 11.71
CA ARG A 404 34.12 14.44 12.54
C ARG A 404 35.39 13.93 11.87
N GLN A 405 35.28 12.87 11.05
CA GLN A 405 36.43 12.29 10.37
C GLN A 405 36.90 13.13 9.18
N HIS A 406 35.97 13.72 8.43
CA HIS A 406 36.27 14.36 7.14
C HIS A 406 36.07 15.88 7.14
N GLY A 407 35.44 16.45 8.17
CA GLY A 407 35.21 17.89 8.31
C GLY A 407 34.46 18.46 7.11
N ASP A 408 35.08 19.44 6.46
CA ASP A 408 34.53 20.16 5.30
C ASP A 408 34.67 19.41 3.95
N ASP A 409 35.27 18.22 3.93
CA ASP A 409 35.34 17.38 2.73
C ASP A 409 33.99 16.71 2.45
N ALA A 410 33.11 17.45 1.78
CA ALA A 410 31.77 17.02 1.41
C ALA A 410 31.77 15.75 0.55
N ALA A 411 32.73 15.58 -0.35
CA ALA A 411 32.80 14.39 -1.20
C ALA A 411 33.13 13.14 -0.38
N ALA A 412 34.10 13.22 0.54
CA ALA A 412 34.44 12.11 1.42
C ALA A 412 33.29 11.75 2.38
N VAL A 413 32.62 12.75 2.97
CA VAL A 413 31.42 12.53 3.81
C VAL A 413 30.31 11.85 3.00
N ALA A 414 30.02 12.34 1.79
CA ALA A 414 28.98 11.77 0.91
C ALA A 414 29.30 10.32 0.52
N LYS A 415 30.56 10.04 0.16
CA LYS A 415 31.04 8.70 -0.19
C LYS A 415 30.91 7.72 0.96
N GLY A 416 31.39 8.11 2.14
CA GLY A 416 31.28 7.29 3.35
C GLY A 416 29.82 7.04 3.73
N PHE A 417 28.98 8.07 3.65
CA PHE A 417 27.56 7.97 3.97
C PHE A 417 26.87 7.01 3.02
N TRP A 418 27.01 7.21 1.71
CA TRP A 418 26.37 6.38 0.69
C TRP A 418 26.83 4.92 0.78
N ARG A 419 28.12 4.63 1.00
CA ARG A 419 28.61 3.25 1.15
C ARG A 419 27.99 2.51 2.33
N ILE A 420 27.77 3.20 3.45
CA ILE A 420 27.17 2.58 4.64
C ILE A 420 25.67 2.34 4.45
N THR A 421 24.99 3.23 3.72
CA THR A 421 23.54 3.33 3.76
C THR A 421 22.88 2.73 2.52
N SER A 422 23.63 2.67 1.41
CA SER A 422 23.12 2.21 0.13
C SER A 422 22.80 0.74 0.11
N ALA A 423 23.64 -0.13 0.69
CA ALA A 423 23.40 -1.58 0.63
C ALA A 423 22.03 -1.99 1.20
N SER A 424 21.59 -1.41 2.33
CA SER A 424 20.26 -1.69 2.88
C SER A 424 19.13 -1.10 2.04
N THR A 425 19.32 0.13 1.57
CA THR A 425 18.31 0.86 0.79
C THR A 425 18.15 0.26 -0.60
N GLN A 426 19.24 -0.13 -1.25
CA GLN A 426 19.27 -0.85 -2.52
C GLN A 426 18.72 -2.27 -2.36
N ARG A 427 19.08 -3.05 -1.33
CA ARG A 427 18.46 -4.37 -1.11
C ARG A 427 16.95 -4.28 -0.86
N TYR A 428 16.52 -3.24 -0.15
CA TYR A 428 15.10 -2.92 0.00
C TYR A 428 14.52 -2.58 -1.37
N ALA A 429 15.09 -1.63 -2.10
CA ALA A 429 14.60 -1.19 -3.40
C ALA A 429 14.59 -2.32 -4.46
N GLU A 430 15.63 -3.13 -4.55
CA GLU A 430 15.70 -4.36 -5.32
C GLU A 430 14.64 -5.38 -4.89
N SER A 431 14.19 -5.39 -3.64
CA SER A 431 13.03 -6.21 -3.23
C SER A 431 11.73 -5.79 -3.88
N TRP A 432 11.66 -4.53 -4.29
CA TRP A 432 10.54 -3.94 -5.02
C TRP A 432 10.74 -3.94 -6.54
N ALA A 433 11.98 -3.79 -7.02
CA ALA A 433 12.33 -3.58 -8.42
C ALA A 433 12.29 -4.82 -9.32
N PHE A 434 12.38 -6.03 -8.76
CA PHE A 434 12.60 -7.24 -9.56
C PHE A 434 11.32 -7.78 -10.18
N SER A 435 10.65 -6.96 -11.00
CA SER A 435 9.71 -7.37 -12.04
C SER A 435 10.26 -7.20 -13.47
N GLY A 436 11.58 -7.14 -13.67
CA GLY A 436 12.17 -7.24 -15.02
C GLY A 436 13.67 -7.00 -15.06
N GLN A 437 14.40 -7.82 -15.82
CA GLN A 437 15.77 -7.50 -16.24
C GLN A 437 15.68 -6.78 -17.59
N SER A 438 16.26 -5.58 -17.68
CA SER A 438 16.50 -4.84 -18.93
C SER A 438 17.83 -5.27 -19.55
N ILE A 439 17.89 -5.31 -20.89
CA ILE A 439 19.14 -5.36 -21.67
C ILE A 439 19.15 -4.12 -22.57
N ALA A 440 20.27 -3.40 -22.56
CA ALA A 440 20.41 -2.14 -23.29
C ALA A 440 20.19 -2.28 -24.82
N GLY A 441 19.38 -1.38 -25.40
CA GLY A 441 19.32 -1.16 -26.84
C GLY A 441 18.15 -1.81 -27.61
N GLN A 442 17.16 -2.40 -26.93
CA GLN A 442 15.93 -2.86 -27.59
C GLN A 442 14.69 -2.21 -26.98
N GLN A 443 13.67 -2.00 -27.82
CA GLN A 443 12.35 -1.48 -27.41
C GLN A 443 11.76 -2.38 -26.33
N GLU A 444 11.77 -1.87 -25.10
CA GLU A 444 11.33 -2.59 -23.91
C GLU A 444 9.81 -2.53 -23.82
N PHE A 445 9.20 -3.60 -24.35
CA PHE A 445 7.80 -3.99 -24.21
C PHE A 445 6.86 -3.33 -25.22
N GLY A 446 6.27 -4.18 -26.07
CA GLY A 446 5.14 -3.82 -26.90
C GLY A 446 3.97 -3.34 -26.04
N THR A 447 3.17 -2.44 -26.61
CA THR A 447 1.89 -1.99 -26.09
C THR A 447 1.09 -3.18 -25.58
N PRO A 448 0.58 -3.19 -24.33
CA PRO A 448 -0.47 -4.12 -23.97
C PRO A 448 -1.58 -3.95 -25.00
N VAL A 449 -1.93 -5.02 -25.71
CA VAL A 449 -3.17 -5.01 -26.49
C VAL A 449 -4.27 -4.90 -25.45
N ILE A 450 -4.76 -3.68 -25.25
CA ILE A 450 -6.05 -3.43 -24.62
C ILE A 450 -7.03 -4.25 -25.45
N ALA A 451 -7.50 -5.37 -24.90
CA ALA A 451 -8.62 -6.07 -25.50
C ALA A 451 -9.71 -5.01 -25.67
N PRO A 452 -10.29 -4.85 -26.88
CA PRO A 452 -11.33 -3.86 -27.09
C PRO A 452 -12.37 -4.05 -26.00
N VAL A 453 -12.74 -2.95 -25.34
CA VAL A 453 -13.87 -2.93 -24.42
C VAL A 453 -15.05 -3.41 -25.24
N VAL A 454 -15.40 -4.69 -25.10
CA VAL A 454 -16.71 -5.16 -25.52
C VAL A 454 -17.66 -4.41 -24.60
N PRO A 455 -18.57 -3.58 -25.13
CA PRO A 455 -19.57 -2.93 -24.30
C PRO A 455 -20.28 -4.04 -23.55
N GLY A 456 -20.01 -4.13 -22.24
CA GLY A 456 -20.69 -5.08 -21.38
C GLY A 456 -22.16 -4.85 -21.58
N THR A 457 -22.85 -5.88 -22.07
CA THR A 457 -24.30 -5.98 -22.00
C THR A 457 -24.68 -5.63 -20.59
N THR A 458 -25.31 -4.47 -20.43
CA THR A 458 -26.05 -4.11 -19.22
C THR A 458 -26.90 -5.31 -18.86
N GLY A 459 -26.49 -6.04 -17.82
CA GLY A 459 -27.28 -7.12 -17.26
C GLY A 459 -28.64 -6.52 -16.95
N GLN A 460 -29.63 -6.92 -17.74
CA GLN A 460 -31.01 -6.59 -17.47
C GLN A 460 -31.30 -6.99 -16.02
N ALA A 461 -31.92 -6.10 -15.27
CA ALA A 461 -32.49 -6.40 -13.97
C ALA A 461 -33.58 -7.47 -14.16
N GLY A 462 -33.17 -8.73 -14.20
CA GLY A 462 -34.00 -9.91 -14.39
C GLY A 462 -34.11 -10.69 -13.08
N ASP A 463 -35.24 -10.48 -12.41
CA ASP A 463 -35.89 -11.30 -11.38
C ASP A 463 -35.01 -11.96 -10.28
N GLN A 464 -34.78 -11.18 -9.21
CA GLN A 464 -34.04 -11.54 -7.99
C GLN A 464 -34.59 -12.78 -7.24
N ASP A 465 -35.80 -13.24 -7.55
CA ASP A 465 -36.47 -14.40 -6.90
C ASP A 465 -36.07 -15.78 -7.49
N SER A 466 -35.47 -15.82 -8.69
CA SER A 466 -35.25 -17.09 -9.40
C SER A 466 -33.99 -17.85 -8.98
N THR A 467 -33.05 -17.22 -8.27
CA THR A 467 -31.79 -17.86 -7.82
C THR A 467 -32.01 -18.93 -6.76
N ALA A 468 -33.01 -18.77 -5.89
CA ALA A 468 -33.40 -19.78 -4.91
C ALA A 468 -33.86 -21.10 -5.54
N TRP A 469 -34.28 -21.06 -6.82
CA TRP A 469 -34.78 -22.23 -7.56
C TRP A 469 -33.68 -22.99 -8.32
N VAL A 470 -32.43 -22.51 -8.31
CA VAL A 470 -31.29 -23.12 -9.03
C VAL A 470 -30.99 -24.57 -8.62
N PRO A 471 -30.98 -24.96 -7.33
CA PRO A 471 -30.78 -26.37 -6.95
C PRO A 471 -31.89 -27.27 -7.49
N ALA A 472 -33.14 -26.80 -7.45
CA ALA A 472 -34.27 -27.54 -8.01
C ALA A 472 -34.17 -27.68 -9.53
N ALA A 473 -33.85 -26.58 -10.23
CA ALA A 473 -33.64 -26.59 -11.67
C ALA A 473 -32.51 -27.54 -12.11
N ARG A 474 -31.38 -27.58 -11.38
CA ARG A 474 -30.27 -28.50 -11.65
C ARG A 474 -30.71 -29.96 -11.56
N ARG A 475 -31.41 -30.34 -10.48
CA ARG A 475 -31.92 -31.72 -10.32
C ARG A 475 -32.91 -32.08 -11.42
N LEU A 476 -33.78 -31.14 -11.80
CA LEU A 476 -34.77 -31.34 -12.87
C LEU A 476 -34.12 -31.42 -14.26
N LEU A 477 -33.04 -30.69 -14.52
CA LEU A 477 -32.24 -30.81 -15.74
C LEU A 477 -31.61 -32.21 -15.84
N THR A 478 -30.99 -32.68 -14.75
CA THR A 478 -30.45 -34.05 -14.66
C THR A 478 -31.54 -35.10 -14.89
N HIS A 479 -32.70 -34.94 -14.22
CA HIS A 479 -33.82 -35.88 -14.34
C HIS A 479 -34.44 -35.90 -15.75
N SER A 480 -34.63 -34.72 -16.35
CA SER A 480 -35.25 -34.58 -17.69
C SER A 480 -34.30 -34.91 -18.84
N GLY A 481 -32.99 -34.96 -18.58
CA GLY A 481 -31.95 -35.20 -19.59
C GLY A 481 -31.84 -34.08 -20.63
N LYS A 482 -32.32 -32.87 -20.33
CA LYS A 482 -32.30 -31.72 -21.25
C LYS A 482 -31.01 -30.92 -21.10
N SER A 483 -30.43 -30.53 -22.24
CA SER A 483 -29.16 -29.79 -22.32
C SER A 483 -29.31 -28.39 -22.92
N ASP A 484 -30.52 -27.99 -23.28
CA ASP A 484 -30.84 -26.69 -23.84
C ASP A 484 -32.14 -26.12 -23.21
N ILE A 485 -32.25 -24.79 -23.19
CA ILE A 485 -33.32 -24.11 -22.47
C ILE A 485 -34.69 -24.32 -23.13
N GLU A 486 -34.73 -24.45 -24.46
CA GLU A 486 -35.98 -24.65 -25.21
C GLU A 486 -36.57 -26.03 -24.91
N GLY A 487 -35.73 -27.06 -24.92
CA GLY A 487 -36.06 -28.44 -24.57
C GLY A 487 -36.46 -28.59 -23.11
N PHE A 488 -35.77 -27.90 -22.19
CA PHE A 488 -36.13 -27.88 -20.77
C PHE A 488 -37.47 -27.18 -20.52
N SER A 489 -37.69 -25.98 -21.06
CA SER A 489 -38.96 -25.26 -20.89
C SER A 489 -40.14 -26.03 -21.48
N THR A 490 -39.96 -26.69 -22.63
CA THR A 490 -41.01 -27.53 -23.24
C THR A 490 -41.38 -28.72 -22.34
N TRP A 491 -40.37 -29.40 -21.79
CA TRP A 491 -40.59 -30.50 -20.84
C TRP A 491 -41.29 -30.00 -19.56
N LEU A 492 -40.81 -28.90 -18.99
CA LEU A 492 -41.33 -28.34 -17.74
C LEU A 492 -42.81 -27.96 -17.86
N ARG A 493 -43.20 -27.32 -18.96
CA ARG A 493 -44.60 -26.97 -19.24
C ARG A 493 -45.49 -28.22 -19.37
N GLY A 494 -44.99 -29.25 -20.04
CA GLY A 494 -45.68 -30.54 -20.15
C GLY A 494 -45.87 -31.22 -18.80
N ALA A 495 -44.83 -31.23 -17.95
CA ALA A 495 -44.89 -31.81 -16.61
C ALA A 495 -45.82 -31.01 -15.67
N LEU A 496 -45.80 -29.68 -15.72
CA LEU A 496 -46.70 -28.86 -14.91
C LEU A 496 -48.18 -29.01 -15.34
N ALA A 497 -48.46 -29.49 -16.56
CA ALA A 497 -49.82 -29.67 -17.07
C ALA A 497 -50.61 -30.81 -16.39
N THR A 498 -49.93 -31.78 -15.76
CA THR A 498 -50.59 -32.93 -15.12
C THR A 498 -50.31 -33.00 -13.61
N PRO A 499 -51.23 -33.52 -12.78
CA PRO A 499 -50.97 -33.73 -11.36
C PRO A 499 -49.74 -34.63 -11.11
N GLU A 500 -49.55 -35.65 -11.93
CA GLU A 500 -48.42 -36.57 -11.84
C GLU A 500 -47.09 -35.85 -12.11
N GLY A 501 -47.04 -34.97 -13.12
CA GLY A 501 -45.84 -34.20 -13.42
C GLY A 501 -45.54 -33.11 -12.38
N VAL A 502 -46.56 -32.51 -11.75
CA VAL A 502 -46.35 -31.63 -10.57
C VAL A 502 -45.73 -32.40 -9.41
N ALA A 503 -46.14 -33.67 -9.20
CA ALA A 503 -45.53 -34.52 -8.18
C ALA A 503 -44.06 -34.82 -8.49
N THR A 504 -43.75 -35.14 -9.74
CA THR A 504 -42.36 -35.33 -10.22
C THR A 504 -41.52 -34.09 -10.03
N ILE A 505 -42.02 -32.89 -10.38
CA ILE A 505 -41.29 -31.64 -10.17
C ILE A 505 -41.02 -31.40 -8.69
N ALA A 506 -42.03 -31.63 -7.83
CA ALA A 506 -41.90 -31.43 -6.40
C ALA A 506 -40.93 -32.43 -5.73
N SER A 507 -40.92 -33.70 -6.15
CA SER A 507 -40.04 -34.74 -5.61
C SER A 507 -38.62 -34.65 -6.15
N GLU A 508 -38.46 -34.67 -7.47
CA GLU A 508 -37.15 -34.70 -8.14
C GLU A 508 -36.42 -33.37 -7.99
N GLY A 509 -37.17 -32.25 -8.07
CA GLY A 509 -36.65 -30.93 -7.78
C GLY A 509 -36.41 -30.68 -6.30
N GLN A 510 -36.89 -31.57 -5.41
CA GLN A 510 -36.90 -31.40 -3.95
C GLN A 510 -37.50 -30.06 -3.49
N ILE A 511 -38.47 -29.54 -4.23
CA ILE A 511 -39.12 -28.24 -3.95
C ILE A 511 -39.92 -28.31 -2.64
N LEU A 512 -40.44 -29.50 -2.30
CA LEU A 512 -41.22 -29.74 -1.10
C LEU A 512 -40.37 -30.38 0.01
N ASP A 513 -40.39 -29.78 1.20
CA ASP A 513 -39.89 -30.39 2.45
C ASP A 513 -41.10 -30.86 3.28
N PRO A 514 -41.34 -32.18 3.39
CA PRO A 514 -42.51 -32.72 4.11
C PRO A 514 -42.58 -32.32 5.58
N ALA A 515 -41.43 -32.23 6.28
CA ALA A 515 -41.40 -31.92 7.70
C ALA A 515 -41.74 -30.46 7.94
N PHE A 516 -41.09 -29.55 7.20
CA PHE A 516 -41.41 -28.13 7.22
C PHE A 516 -42.86 -27.86 6.81
N TYR A 517 -43.36 -28.56 5.79
CA TYR A 517 -44.70 -28.34 5.26
C TYR A 517 -45.79 -28.72 6.27
N LEU A 518 -45.62 -29.83 6.99
CA LEU A 518 -46.56 -30.24 8.06
C LEU A 518 -46.48 -29.35 9.30
N ASP A 519 -45.28 -28.83 9.60
CA ASP A 519 -45.10 -27.88 10.70
C ASP A 519 -45.78 -26.54 10.40
N LYS A 520 -45.57 -26.04 9.17
CA LYS A 520 -46.15 -24.76 8.70
C LYS A 520 -47.65 -24.81 8.46
N TYR A 521 -48.20 -25.98 8.11
CA TYR A 521 -49.61 -26.16 7.75
C TYR A 521 -50.31 -27.18 8.67
N PRO A 522 -50.73 -26.76 9.88
CA PRO A 522 -51.41 -27.63 10.85
C PRO A 522 -52.71 -28.25 10.32
N ASP A 523 -53.38 -27.60 9.38
CA ASP A 523 -54.61 -28.10 8.74
C ASP A 523 -54.34 -29.34 7.86
N VAL A 524 -53.22 -29.36 7.14
CA VAL A 524 -52.77 -30.54 6.36
C VAL A 524 -52.38 -31.69 7.31
N LYS A 525 -51.71 -31.34 8.41
CA LYS A 525 -51.31 -32.29 9.46
C LYS A 525 -52.51 -32.91 10.17
N ALA A 526 -53.54 -32.13 10.48
CA ALA A 526 -54.74 -32.60 11.18
C ALA A 526 -55.57 -33.61 10.36
N VAL A 527 -55.58 -33.46 9.04
CA VAL A 527 -56.30 -34.37 8.12
C VAL A 527 -55.46 -35.62 7.77
N GLY A 528 -54.20 -35.68 8.21
CA GLY A 528 -53.30 -36.80 7.92
C GLY A 528 -52.95 -36.94 6.44
N ALA A 529 -53.10 -35.87 5.66
CA ALA A 529 -52.80 -35.89 4.23
C ALA A 529 -51.28 -35.96 3.99
N ALA A 530 -50.85 -36.84 3.08
CA ALA A 530 -49.45 -36.90 2.68
C ALA A 530 -49.02 -35.56 2.02
N PRO A 531 -47.94 -34.90 2.47
CA PRO A 531 -47.56 -33.55 2.01
C PRO A 531 -47.44 -33.43 0.49
N LEU A 532 -46.83 -34.41 -0.17
CA LEU A 532 -46.71 -34.42 -1.63
C LEU A 532 -48.06 -34.53 -2.33
N ALA A 533 -48.95 -35.40 -1.82
CA ALA A 533 -50.30 -35.57 -2.38
C ALA A 533 -51.14 -34.29 -2.20
N HIS A 534 -51.00 -33.63 -1.05
CA HIS A 534 -51.63 -32.34 -0.79
C HIS A 534 -51.05 -31.25 -1.68
N TYR A 535 -49.72 -31.09 -1.74
CA TYR A 535 -49.07 -30.07 -2.56
C TYR A 535 -49.45 -30.18 -4.03
N ARG A 536 -49.45 -31.41 -4.55
CA ARG A 536 -49.90 -31.76 -5.91
C ARG A 536 -51.33 -31.32 -6.21
N SER A 537 -52.27 -31.61 -5.31
CA SER A 537 -53.71 -31.45 -5.56
C SER A 537 -54.26 -30.08 -5.18
N ARG A 538 -53.67 -29.44 -4.16
CA ARG A 538 -54.19 -28.23 -3.52
C ARG A 538 -53.09 -27.22 -3.20
N GLY A 539 -51.95 -27.66 -2.68
CA GLY A 539 -50.92 -26.76 -2.15
C GLY A 539 -50.31 -25.81 -3.18
N LEU A 540 -50.07 -26.25 -4.42
CA LEU A 540 -49.59 -25.35 -5.49
C LEU A 540 -50.67 -24.35 -5.91
N ILE A 541 -51.94 -24.78 -5.97
CA ILE A 541 -53.10 -23.91 -6.30
C ILE A 541 -53.29 -22.85 -5.21
N GLU A 542 -53.15 -23.26 -3.95
CA GLU A 542 -53.26 -22.42 -2.76
C GLU A 542 -51.99 -21.58 -2.50
N ARG A 543 -50.96 -21.71 -3.35
CA ARG A 543 -49.66 -21.01 -3.22
C ARG A 543 -49.01 -21.24 -1.86
N ARG A 544 -49.13 -22.47 -1.34
CA ARG A 544 -48.47 -22.85 -0.08
C ARG A 544 -46.96 -22.88 -0.28
N VAL A 545 -46.25 -22.39 0.72
CA VAL A 545 -44.79 -22.35 0.83
C VAL A 545 -44.28 -23.78 0.98
N PRO A 546 -43.62 -24.36 -0.03
CA PRO A 546 -43.28 -25.78 -0.03
C PRO A 546 -42.04 -26.09 0.84
N ARG A 547 -41.17 -25.10 1.07
CA ARG A 547 -39.91 -25.20 1.83
C ARG A 547 -39.52 -23.83 2.40
N LYS A 548 -38.74 -23.79 3.48
CA LYS A 548 -38.35 -22.57 4.24
C LYS A 548 -37.85 -21.40 3.38
N ARG A 549 -37.05 -21.68 2.34
CA ARG A 549 -36.40 -20.67 1.49
C ARG A 549 -36.99 -20.50 0.09
N LEU A 550 -38.05 -21.24 -0.24
CA LEU A 550 -38.79 -21.08 -1.50
C LEU A 550 -40.11 -20.37 -1.24
N PRO A 551 -40.45 -19.30 -1.96
CA PRO A 551 -41.76 -18.68 -1.82
C PRO A 551 -42.87 -19.64 -2.30
N GLY A 552 -44.06 -19.48 -1.72
CA GLY A 552 -45.27 -20.09 -2.26
C GLY A 552 -45.68 -19.35 -3.54
N VAL A 553 -45.61 -20.03 -4.68
CA VAL A 553 -45.81 -19.42 -6.00
C VAL A 553 -46.98 -20.04 -6.74
N SER A 554 -47.54 -19.32 -7.72
CA SER A 554 -48.48 -19.93 -8.67
C SER A 554 -47.76 -20.89 -9.61
N LYS A 555 -48.53 -21.71 -10.34
CA LYS A 555 -47.98 -22.64 -11.34
C LYS A 555 -47.22 -21.91 -12.45
N GLU A 556 -47.71 -20.76 -12.88
CA GLU A 556 -47.08 -19.94 -13.93
C GLU A 556 -45.76 -19.34 -13.42
N ARG A 557 -45.76 -18.81 -12.19
CA ARG A 557 -44.54 -18.31 -11.53
C ARG A 557 -43.53 -19.44 -11.27
N LEU A 558 -44.01 -20.65 -10.97
CA LEU A 558 -43.14 -21.82 -10.82
C LEU A 558 -42.44 -22.18 -12.14
N GLU A 559 -43.17 -22.15 -13.27
CA GLU A 559 -42.58 -22.32 -14.61
C GLU A 559 -41.54 -21.24 -14.90
N GLU A 560 -41.87 -19.97 -14.63
CA GLU A 560 -40.97 -18.82 -14.82
C GLU A 560 -39.69 -18.97 -14.00
N HIS A 561 -39.81 -19.23 -12.69
CA HIS A 561 -38.65 -19.34 -11.79
C HIS A 561 -37.77 -20.53 -12.12
N LEU A 562 -38.35 -21.72 -12.39
CA LEU A 562 -37.57 -22.90 -12.77
C LEU A 562 -36.95 -22.75 -14.16
N THR A 563 -37.61 -22.09 -15.10
CA THR A 563 -37.04 -21.79 -16.43
C THR A 563 -35.90 -20.79 -16.32
N ALA A 564 -36.07 -19.70 -15.57
CA ALA A 564 -35.01 -18.72 -15.34
C ALA A 564 -33.82 -19.35 -14.61
N ALA A 565 -34.08 -20.16 -13.58
CA ALA A 565 -33.07 -20.92 -12.85
C ALA A 565 -32.35 -21.95 -13.74
N ALA A 566 -33.09 -22.65 -14.61
CA ALA A 566 -32.49 -23.59 -15.56
C ALA A 566 -31.69 -22.87 -16.65
N ARG A 567 -32.09 -21.66 -17.06
CA ARG A 567 -31.29 -20.83 -17.95
C ARG A 567 -29.98 -20.47 -17.30
N LEU A 568 -29.99 -20.10 -16.01
CA LEU A 568 -28.75 -19.93 -15.24
C LEU A 568 -27.92 -21.21 -15.28
N VAL A 569 -28.49 -22.38 -14.96
CA VAL A 569 -27.75 -23.67 -14.95
C VAL A 569 -27.24 -24.08 -16.34
N LEU A 570 -27.98 -23.85 -17.42
CA LEU A 570 -27.59 -24.23 -18.77
C LEU A 570 -26.62 -23.24 -19.41
N ASP A 571 -26.77 -21.95 -19.13
CA ASP A 571 -25.74 -20.95 -19.44
C ASP A 571 -24.45 -21.28 -18.64
N THR A 572 -24.58 -21.89 -17.45
CA THR A 572 -23.42 -22.37 -16.67
C THR A 572 -22.73 -23.63 -17.22
N THR A 573 -23.28 -24.32 -18.22
CA THR A 573 -22.54 -25.36 -18.97
C THR A 573 -21.48 -24.75 -19.89
N SER A 574 -21.51 -23.43 -20.08
CA SER A 574 -20.43 -22.61 -20.64
C SER A 574 -19.63 -21.85 -19.55
N GLY A 575 -19.81 -22.19 -18.27
CA GLY A 575 -19.08 -21.64 -17.11
C GLY A 575 -20.00 -21.00 -16.06
N ILE A 576 -20.02 -21.54 -14.82
CA ILE A 576 -20.68 -20.92 -13.64
C ILE A 576 -20.04 -19.57 -13.28
N LEU A 577 -18.75 -19.46 -13.56
CA LEU A 577 -17.92 -18.33 -13.31
C LEU A 577 -17.41 -17.82 -14.66
N PRO A 578 -17.21 -16.50 -14.82
CA PRO A 578 -16.64 -15.97 -16.04
C PRO A 578 -15.29 -16.65 -16.30
N GLU A 579 -15.15 -17.25 -17.48
CA GLU A 579 -13.89 -17.88 -17.86
C GLU A 579 -13.00 -16.83 -18.54
N HIS A 580 -12.03 -16.34 -17.79
CA HIS A 580 -11.04 -15.41 -18.27
C HIS A 580 -9.88 -16.19 -18.87
N ALA A 581 -9.79 -16.24 -20.19
CA ALA A 581 -8.72 -16.93 -20.89
C ALA A 581 -7.33 -16.47 -20.41
N LEU A 582 -6.42 -17.42 -20.21
CA LEU A 582 -4.99 -17.16 -20.00
C LEU A 582 -4.33 -16.91 -21.36
N THR A 583 -3.26 -16.12 -21.37
CA THR A 583 -2.37 -16.04 -22.54
C THR A 583 -1.76 -17.42 -22.83
N PRO A 584 -1.33 -17.69 -24.07
CA PRO A 584 -0.69 -18.97 -24.41
C PRO A 584 0.51 -19.31 -23.52
N SER A 585 1.30 -18.31 -23.12
CA SER A 585 2.44 -18.46 -22.21
C SER A 585 2.01 -18.82 -20.79
N GLU A 586 1.03 -18.11 -20.22
CA GLU A 586 0.49 -18.40 -18.89
C GLU A 586 -0.14 -19.81 -18.86
N ALA A 587 -0.91 -20.17 -19.88
CA ALA A 587 -1.54 -21.48 -19.99
C ALA A 587 -0.49 -22.62 -20.08
N ALA A 588 0.57 -22.42 -20.87
CA ALA A 588 1.67 -23.37 -20.98
C ALA A 588 2.44 -23.51 -19.66
N ARG A 589 2.73 -22.39 -18.99
CA ARG A 589 3.42 -22.36 -17.68
C ARG A 589 2.60 -23.06 -16.61
N ARG A 590 1.31 -22.72 -16.50
CA ARG A 590 0.36 -23.37 -15.59
C ARG A 590 0.33 -24.87 -15.78
N LYS A 591 0.20 -25.34 -17.02
CA LYS A 591 0.19 -26.77 -17.35
C LYS A 591 1.50 -27.45 -16.94
N ALA A 592 2.64 -26.81 -17.20
CA ALA A 592 3.95 -27.34 -16.85
C ALA A 592 4.13 -27.47 -15.32
N ASP A 593 3.79 -26.42 -14.57
CA ASP A 593 3.96 -26.40 -13.11
C ASP A 593 3.01 -27.36 -12.40
N LEU A 594 1.73 -27.38 -12.76
CA LEU A 594 0.78 -28.35 -12.20
C LEU A 594 1.21 -29.80 -12.51
N GLY A 595 1.76 -30.05 -13.70
CA GLY A 595 2.34 -31.34 -14.06
C GLY A 595 3.55 -31.71 -13.19
N ALA A 596 4.47 -30.78 -12.99
CA ALA A 596 5.66 -30.98 -12.16
C ALA A 596 5.29 -31.20 -10.68
N ILE A 597 4.38 -30.39 -10.14
CA ILE A 597 3.87 -30.51 -8.77
C ILE A 597 3.22 -31.89 -8.59
N ARG A 598 2.31 -32.29 -9.48
CA ARG A 598 1.66 -33.61 -9.39
C ARG A 598 2.69 -34.76 -9.38
N GLN A 599 3.73 -34.68 -10.20
CA GLN A 599 4.80 -35.68 -10.22
C GLN A 599 5.65 -35.66 -8.94
N GLY A 600 5.98 -34.47 -8.41
CA GLY A 600 6.72 -34.31 -7.17
C GLY A 600 5.95 -34.89 -5.97
N LEU A 601 4.67 -34.53 -5.84
CA LEU A 601 3.81 -34.98 -4.75
C LEU A 601 3.54 -36.49 -4.79
N ALA A 602 3.46 -37.09 -5.98
CA ALA A 602 3.29 -38.53 -6.16
C ALA A 602 4.51 -39.35 -5.68
N ARG A 603 5.70 -38.74 -5.64
CA ARG A 603 6.93 -39.37 -5.12
C ARG A 603 7.09 -39.23 -3.61
N SER A 604 6.35 -38.32 -2.99
CA SER A 604 6.45 -38.04 -1.57
C SER A 604 5.50 -38.91 -0.75
N SER A 605 5.99 -39.45 0.38
CA SER A 605 5.18 -40.18 1.36
C SER A 605 4.57 -39.28 2.44
N SER A 606 4.78 -37.96 2.38
CA SER A 606 4.26 -37.02 3.39
C SER A 606 2.74 -37.02 3.45
N ARG A 607 2.22 -36.97 4.69
CA ARG A 607 0.79 -36.87 5.02
C ARG A 607 0.37 -35.44 5.35
N VAL A 608 1.30 -34.50 5.39
CA VAL A 608 1.06 -33.07 5.57
C VAL A 608 1.60 -32.30 4.37
N ALA A 609 0.89 -31.26 3.96
CA ALA A 609 1.38 -30.30 2.99
C ALA A 609 1.27 -28.87 3.50
N VAL A 610 2.14 -28.01 2.98
CA VAL A 610 2.10 -26.57 3.17
C VAL A 610 1.97 -25.94 1.79
N VAL A 611 0.91 -25.16 1.58
CA VAL A 611 0.77 -24.25 0.44
C VAL A 611 1.11 -22.85 0.91
N ALA A 612 2.30 -22.36 0.57
CA ALA A 612 2.77 -21.04 0.94
C ALA A 612 2.68 -20.09 -0.26
N HIS A 613 1.80 -19.08 -0.17
CA HIS A 613 1.75 -18.00 -1.16
C HIS A 613 2.78 -16.92 -0.82
N LEU A 614 3.85 -16.82 -1.60
CA LEU A 614 4.97 -15.94 -1.35
C LEU A 614 4.97 -14.78 -2.35
N TYR A 615 4.52 -13.62 -1.88
CA TYR A 615 4.44 -12.38 -2.65
C TYR A 615 5.44 -11.34 -2.13
N TYR A 616 5.45 -11.11 -0.80
CA TYR A 616 6.34 -10.14 -0.16
C TYR A 616 7.68 -10.79 0.21
N ARG A 617 8.70 -10.55 -0.62
CA ARG A 617 10.03 -11.17 -0.51
C ARG A 617 10.68 -11.00 0.86
N ASP A 618 10.55 -9.82 1.47
CA ASP A 618 11.13 -9.47 2.77
C ASP A 618 10.57 -10.31 3.93
N LEU A 619 9.35 -10.83 3.78
CA LEU A 619 8.69 -11.68 4.77
C LEU A 619 8.96 -13.18 4.57
N VAL A 620 9.60 -13.57 3.46
CA VAL A 620 9.89 -14.99 3.15
C VAL A 620 10.79 -15.64 4.21
N PRO A 621 11.91 -15.04 4.65
CA PRO A 621 12.76 -15.66 5.67
C PRO A 621 12.02 -15.93 6.98
N GLU A 622 11.17 -15.00 7.43
CA GLU A 622 10.35 -15.19 8.62
C GLU A 622 9.40 -16.38 8.44
N LEU A 623 8.63 -16.40 7.36
CA LEU A 623 7.68 -17.48 7.09
C LEU A 623 8.40 -18.85 7.03
N LEU A 624 9.52 -18.94 6.31
CA LEU A 624 10.29 -20.18 6.19
C LEU A 624 10.82 -20.67 7.54
N SER A 625 11.25 -19.76 8.41
CA SER A 625 11.68 -20.09 9.78
C SER A 625 10.51 -20.59 10.64
N ARG A 626 9.29 -20.02 10.49
CA ARG A 626 8.10 -20.50 11.21
C ARG A 626 7.69 -21.92 10.80
N LEU A 627 7.98 -22.35 9.57
CA LEU A 627 7.67 -23.72 9.12
C LEU A 627 8.49 -24.79 9.88
N GLU A 628 9.61 -24.43 10.52
CA GLU A 628 10.40 -25.34 11.35
C GLU A 628 9.62 -25.88 12.57
N ALA A 629 8.53 -25.21 12.96
CA ALA A 629 7.63 -25.67 14.01
C ALA A 629 6.89 -26.98 13.63
N ILE A 630 6.81 -27.34 12.34
CA ILE A 630 6.13 -28.56 11.90
C ILE A 630 6.99 -29.78 12.29
N PRO A 631 6.48 -30.70 13.15
CA PRO A 631 7.31 -31.71 13.80
C PRO A 631 7.72 -32.89 12.90
N GLU A 632 7.17 -32.97 11.69
CA GLU A 632 7.24 -34.12 10.78
C GLU A 632 7.42 -33.66 9.32
N ALA A 633 7.79 -34.58 8.42
CA ALA A 633 8.05 -34.26 7.03
C ALA A 633 6.77 -33.85 6.27
N PHE A 634 6.83 -32.73 5.54
CA PHE A 634 5.71 -32.19 4.77
C PHE A 634 6.11 -31.85 3.34
N ASP A 635 5.11 -31.82 2.45
CA ASP A 635 5.27 -31.32 1.09
C ASP A 635 5.10 -29.80 1.06
N LEU A 636 6.15 -29.07 0.67
CA LEU A 636 6.07 -27.62 0.48
C LEU A 636 5.75 -27.29 -0.97
N ILE A 637 4.61 -26.63 -1.19
CA ILE A 637 4.17 -26.11 -2.49
C ILE A 637 4.13 -24.59 -2.37
N VAL A 638 4.99 -23.92 -3.11
CA VAL A 638 5.08 -22.46 -3.13
C VAL A 638 4.30 -21.93 -4.33
N THR A 639 3.33 -21.06 -4.06
CA THR A 639 2.66 -20.27 -5.10
C THR A 639 3.25 -18.87 -5.10
N LEU A 640 3.54 -18.35 -6.28
CA LEU A 640 4.16 -17.04 -6.44
C LEU A 640 3.81 -16.46 -7.81
N PRO A 641 3.91 -15.14 -8.02
CA PRO A 641 3.67 -14.54 -9.32
C PRO A 641 4.59 -15.13 -10.39
N ASP A 642 4.12 -15.20 -11.63
CA ASP A 642 4.93 -15.63 -12.78
C ASP A 642 6.04 -14.64 -13.19
N TRP A 643 6.14 -13.51 -12.48
CA TRP A 643 7.18 -12.51 -12.58
C TRP A 643 7.92 -12.33 -11.25
N GLY A 644 9.21 -11.98 -11.30
CA GLY A 644 10.01 -11.64 -10.11
C GLY A 644 10.31 -12.74 -9.09
N SER A 645 9.98 -13.99 -9.41
CA SER A 645 10.03 -15.14 -8.47
C SER A 645 11.42 -15.65 -8.11
N ARG A 646 12.43 -15.43 -8.97
CA ARG A 646 13.74 -16.13 -8.89
C ARG A 646 14.41 -16.08 -7.52
N ARG A 647 14.37 -14.93 -6.84
CA ARG A 647 15.03 -14.79 -5.52
C ARG A 647 14.24 -15.49 -4.42
N ILE A 648 12.91 -15.45 -4.48
CA ILE A 648 12.04 -16.21 -3.58
C ILE A 648 12.32 -17.71 -3.77
N GLU A 649 12.37 -18.18 -5.01
CA GLU A 649 12.72 -19.57 -5.31
C GLU A 649 14.08 -19.96 -4.77
N ALA A 650 15.11 -19.12 -4.92
CA ALA A 650 16.44 -19.40 -4.38
C ALA A 650 16.42 -19.56 -2.86
N MET A 651 15.79 -18.63 -2.12
CA MET A 651 15.67 -18.70 -0.66
C MET A 651 14.88 -19.94 -0.22
N VAL A 652 13.79 -20.25 -0.92
CA VAL A 652 12.99 -21.44 -0.63
C VAL A 652 13.78 -22.71 -0.92
N ARG A 653 14.50 -22.81 -2.04
CA ARG A 653 15.29 -24.01 -2.38
C ARG A 653 16.48 -24.21 -1.45
N GLU A 654 17.04 -23.12 -0.92
CA GLU A 654 18.10 -23.17 0.09
C GLU A 654 17.59 -23.77 1.40
N ALA A 655 16.42 -23.35 1.87
CA ALA A 655 15.81 -23.87 3.11
C ALA A 655 15.11 -25.23 2.92
N TYR A 656 14.42 -25.41 1.79
CA TYR A 656 13.57 -26.55 1.45
C TYR A 656 13.83 -27.02 0.00
N PRO A 657 14.88 -27.83 -0.24
CA PRO A 657 15.30 -28.23 -1.59
C PRO A 657 14.25 -29.00 -2.40
N GLN A 658 13.32 -29.68 -1.72
CA GLN A 658 12.25 -30.47 -2.34
C GLN A 658 10.98 -29.66 -2.65
N ALA A 659 10.99 -28.35 -2.37
CA ALA A 659 9.84 -27.50 -2.61
C ALA A 659 9.42 -27.50 -4.09
N GLN A 660 8.11 -27.55 -4.31
CA GLN A 660 7.49 -27.45 -5.63
C GLN A 660 6.98 -26.03 -5.85
N PHE A 661 7.00 -25.54 -7.10
CA PHE A 661 6.69 -24.15 -7.42
C PHE A 661 5.55 -24.05 -8.42
N TYR A 662 4.60 -23.18 -8.13
CA TYR A 662 3.51 -22.79 -9.01
C TYR A 662 3.61 -21.30 -9.36
N HIS A 663 4.01 -21.01 -10.59
CA HIS A 663 4.08 -19.66 -11.16
C HIS A 663 2.70 -19.25 -11.65
N ALA A 664 1.99 -18.55 -10.78
CA ALA A 664 0.61 -18.17 -10.98
C ALA A 664 0.51 -16.91 -11.84
N ALA A 665 -0.43 -16.92 -12.80
CA ALA A 665 -0.90 -15.70 -13.41
C ALA A 665 -1.44 -14.75 -12.32
N ASN A 666 -1.28 -13.44 -12.51
CA ASN A 666 -1.67 -12.45 -11.50
C ASN A 666 -3.21 -12.27 -11.42
N ARG A 667 -3.88 -13.27 -10.85
CA ARG A 667 -5.34 -13.44 -10.82
C ARG A 667 -5.78 -14.09 -9.51
N GLY A 668 -6.77 -13.51 -8.85
CA GLY A 668 -7.36 -14.08 -7.64
C GLY A 668 -6.43 -14.07 -6.42
N ARG A 669 -5.36 -13.26 -6.43
CA ARG A 669 -4.40 -13.07 -5.35
C ARG A 669 -3.82 -14.40 -4.85
N ASP A 670 -3.95 -14.71 -3.55
CA ASP A 670 -3.49 -15.97 -2.97
C ASP A 670 -4.54 -17.10 -3.07
N ILE A 671 -5.79 -16.74 -3.35
CA ILE A 671 -6.95 -17.65 -3.43
C ILE A 671 -6.97 -18.38 -4.76
N GLY A 672 -6.83 -17.65 -5.87
CA GLY A 672 -6.78 -18.18 -7.23
C GLY A 672 -5.78 -19.34 -7.37
N PRO A 673 -4.50 -19.16 -7.04
CA PRO A 673 -3.52 -20.24 -7.14
C PRO A 673 -3.75 -21.39 -6.16
N PHE A 674 -4.31 -21.13 -4.98
CA PHE A 674 -4.64 -22.20 -4.03
C PHE A 674 -5.77 -23.08 -4.54
N VAL A 675 -6.86 -22.46 -5.01
CA VAL A 675 -8.00 -23.14 -5.64
C VAL A 675 -7.54 -23.99 -6.83
N ASP A 676 -6.66 -23.44 -7.66
CA ASP A 676 -6.16 -24.12 -8.85
C ASP A 676 -5.28 -25.35 -8.51
N LEU A 677 -4.67 -25.35 -7.32
CA LEU A 677 -3.94 -26.49 -6.77
C LEU A 677 -4.83 -27.52 -6.08
N LEU A 678 -6.05 -27.16 -5.65
CA LEU A 678 -6.94 -28.06 -4.89
C LEU A 678 -7.15 -29.43 -5.54
N PRO A 679 -7.35 -29.57 -6.87
CA PRO A 679 -7.48 -30.89 -7.48
C PRO A 679 -6.26 -31.78 -7.22
N THR A 680 -5.05 -31.21 -7.31
CA THR A 680 -3.80 -31.93 -7.05
C THR A 680 -3.63 -32.28 -5.56
N LEU A 681 -4.11 -31.41 -4.66
CA LEU A 681 -4.11 -31.69 -3.22
C LEU A 681 -5.14 -32.77 -2.84
N LEU A 682 -6.28 -32.83 -3.54
CA LEU A 682 -7.35 -33.81 -3.33
C LEU A 682 -6.98 -35.21 -3.84
N ASP A 683 -6.12 -35.30 -4.86
CA ASP A 683 -5.61 -36.57 -5.40
C ASP A 683 -4.76 -37.34 -4.37
N LYS A 684 -4.17 -36.65 -3.40
CA LYS A 684 -3.35 -37.24 -2.34
C LYS A 684 -4.10 -37.24 -1.01
N ALA A 685 -3.94 -38.33 -0.26
CA ALA A 685 -4.55 -38.46 1.06
C ALA A 685 -3.73 -37.69 2.12
N TYR A 686 -3.84 -36.36 2.17
CA TYR A 686 -3.28 -35.58 3.27
C TYR A 686 -4.15 -35.66 4.53
N ASP A 687 -3.52 -35.76 5.69
CA ASP A 687 -4.16 -35.58 6.99
C ASP A 687 -4.63 -34.13 7.16
N ALA A 688 -3.74 -33.19 6.83
CA ALA A 688 -3.97 -31.75 6.89
C ALA A 688 -3.09 -31.00 5.86
N VAL A 689 -3.59 -29.88 5.36
CA VAL A 689 -2.89 -28.93 4.50
C VAL A 689 -2.86 -27.58 5.20
N LEU A 690 -1.68 -27.01 5.44
CA LEU A 690 -1.54 -25.62 5.87
C LEU A 690 -1.58 -24.71 4.64
N LYS A 691 -2.56 -23.83 4.56
CA LYS A 691 -2.52 -22.68 3.64
C LYS A 691 -1.99 -21.48 4.42
N ILE A 692 -0.89 -20.90 3.95
CA ILE A 692 -0.26 -19.73 4.57
C ILE A 692 0.20 -18.74 3.49
N GLN A 693 0.46 -17.49 3.87
CA GLN A 693 0.93 -16.48 2.93
C GLN A 693 1.77 -15.39 3.58
N THR A 694 2.60 -14.75 2.77
CA THR A 694 3.16 -13.44 3.14
C THR A 694 2.03 -12.40 3.08
N LYS A 695 1.81 -11.67 4.18
CA LYS A 695 0.78 -10.63 4.25
C LYS A 695 1.43 -9.33 4.75
N ARG A 696 1.19 -8.24 4.02
CA ARG A 696 1.69 -6.91 4.38
C ARG A 696 0.59 -5.87 4.22
N GLY A 697 0.54 -4.96 5.18
CA GLY A 697 -0.31 -3.78 5.09
C GLY A 697 -1.80 -4.05 5.28
N TYR A 698 -2.49 -3.05 5.82
CA TYR A 698 -3.95 -3.02 5.89
C TYR A 698 -4.44 -1.65 5.43
N TYR A 699 -5.36 -1.60 4.48
CA TYR A 699 -5.92 -0.34 3.99
C TYR A 699 -7.17 0.03 4.77
N LEU A 700 -7.17 1.18 5.44
CA LEU A 700 -8.31 1.74 6.14
C LEU A 700 -8.64 3.11 5.54
N ALA A 701 -9.86 3.26 4.99
CA ALA A 701 -10.32 4.49 4.34
C ALA A 701 -9.34 5.04 3.27
N GLY A 702 -8.76 4.15 2.46
CA GLY A 702 -7.80 4.50 1.41
C GLY A 702 -6.38 4.84 1.90
N ARG A 703 -6.09 4.71 3.20
CA ARG A 703 -4.75 4.89 3.77
C ARG A 703 -4.14 3.56 4.18
N LEU A 704 -2.89 3.32 3.80
CA LEU A 704 -2.12 2.15 4.22
C LEU A 704 -1.71 2.30 5.69
N ARG A 705 -2.05 1.30 6.51
CA ARG A 705 -1.67 1.15 7.92
C ARG A 705 -0.85 -0.14 8.07
N PRO A 706 0.48 -0.08 7.88
CA PRO A 706 1.36 -1.25 7.95
C PRO A 706 1.23 -2.04 9.26
N GLU A 707 1.14 -1.33 10.38
CA GLU A 707 1.09 -1.90 11.74
C GLU A 707 -0.11 -2.85 11.95
N LEU A 708 -1.25 -2.57 11.32
CA LEU A 708 -2.43 -3.43 11.40
C LEU A 708 -2.25 -4.71 10.57
N GLY A 709 -1.53 -4.62 9.44
CA GLY A 709 -1.20 -5.77 8.61
C GLY A 709 -0.14 -6.67 9.24
N ASP A 710 0.83 -6.08 9.94
CA ASP A 710 1.85 -6.81 10.69
C ASP A 710 1.23 -7.56 11.87
N LEU A 711 0.39 -6.89 12.69
CA LEU A 711 -0.32 -7.54 13.79
C LEU A 711 -1.19 -8.71 13.29
N TRP A 712 -1.92 -8.55 12.18
CA TRP A 712 -2.69 -9.65 11.58
C TRP A 712 -1.79 -10.84 11.23
N ARG A 713 -0.68 -10.60 10.54
CA ARG A 713 0.28 -11.66 10.17
C ARG A 713 0.82 -12.36 11.42
N ASP A 714 1.25 -11.60 12.42
CA ASP A 714 1.87 -12.11 13.63
C ASP A 714 0.89 -12.97 14.44
N GLU A 715 -0.36 -12.53 14.60
CA GLU A 715 -1.41 -13.31 15.27
C GLU A 715 -1.70 -14.64 14.54
N ALA A 716 -1.76 -14.61 13.20
CA ALA A 716 -2.00 -15.82 12.41
C ALA A 716 -0.81 -16.80 12.51
N PHE A 717 0.42 -16.28 12.45
CA PHE A 717 1.62 -17.11 12.60
C PHE A 717 1.73 -17.70 14.00
N ALA A 718 1.45 -16.92 15.05
CA ALA A 718 1.43 -17.40 16.42
C ALA A 718 0.38 -18.52 16.62
N ALA A 719 -0.83 -18.33 16.10
CA ALA A 719 -1.89 -19.32 16.24
C ALA A 719 -1.60 -20.64 15.49
N LEU A 720 -1.09 -20.56 14.26
CA LEU A 720 -0.97 -21.71 13.35
C LEU A 720 0.41 -22.38 13.35
N LEU A 721 1.46 -21.64 13.72
CA LEU A 721 2.88 -22.04 13.66
C LEU A 721 3.67 -21.56 14.91
N GLY A 722 3.00 -21.18 16.00
CA GLY A 722 3.65 -20.55 17.15
C GLY A 722 4.68 -21.42 17.87
N SER A 723 4.42 -22.72 17.98
CA SER A 723 5.31 -23.71 18.62
C SER A 723 5.13 -25.10 18.02
N ARG A 724 6.11 -25.98 18.26
CA ARG A 724 6.07 -27.38 17.83
C ARG A 724 4.92 -28.14 18.51
N GLU A 725 4.66 -27.82 19.77
CA GLU A 725 3.60 -28.37 20.60
C GLU A 725 2.23 -28.00 20.02
N ARG A 726 2.03 -26.71 19.67
CA ARG A 726 0.81 -26.24 19.03
C ARG A 726 0.56 -26.93 17.69
N VAL A 727 1.58 -27.02 16.82
CA VAL A 727 1.41 -27.71 15.53
C VAL A 727 1.11 -29.20 15.74
N SER A 728 1.74 -29.84 16.72
CA SER A 728 1.45 -31.24 17.08
C SER A 728 0.01 -31.43 17.55
N GLU A 729 -0.52 -30.50 18.35
CA GLU A 729 -1.92 -30.48 18.80
C GLU A 729 -2.89 -30.38 17.61
N ILE A 730 -2.63 -29.46 16.68
CA ILE A 730 -3.43 -29.28 15.46
C ILE A 730 -3.45 -30.56 14.62
N LEU A 731 -2.28 -31.14 14.34
CA LEU A 731 -2.18 -32.39 13.57
C LEU A 731 -2.86 -33.56 14.28
N ALA A 732 -2.73 -33.65 15.61
CA ALA A 732 -3.43 -34.66 16.41
C ALA A 732 -4.96 -34.49 16.38
N ALA A 733 -5.46 -33.25 16.31
CA ALA A 733 -6.89 -32.96 16.17
C ALA A 733 -7.42 -33.52 14.83
N PHE A 734 -6.72 -33.29 13.71
CA PHE A 734 -7.08 -33.87 12.42
C PHE A 734 -6.99 -35.41 12.39
N ARG A 735 -6.05 -36.00 13.10
CA ARG A 735 -5.88 -37.48 13.11
C ARG A 735 -6.91 -38.19 14.00
N ARG A 736 -7.27 -37.59 15.13
CA ARG A 736 -8.23 -38.17 16.08
C ARG A 736 -9.68 -37.87 15.71
N GLY A 737 -9.95 -36.69 15.16
CA GLY A 737 -11.28 -36.21 14.80
C GLY A 737 -11.53 -36.28 13.30
N PRO A 738 -12.24 -37.31 12.78
CA PRO A 738 -12.61 -37.34 11.36
C PRO A 738 -13.55 -36.18 10.98
N ASP A 739 -14.26 -35.62 11.95
CA ASP A 739 -15.13 -34.45 11.82
C ASP A 739 -14.38 -33.11 11.86
N VAL A 740 -13.09 -33.07 12.23
CA VAL A 740 -12.29 -31.84 12.19
C VAL A 740 -11.91 -31.53 10.74
N THR A 741 -12.38 -30.38 10.26
CA THR A 741 -12.24 -29.97 8.86
C THR A 741 -11.28 -28.80 8.68
N MET A 742 -11.21 -27.88 9.62
CA MET A 742 -10.36 -26.69 9.54
C MET A 742 -9.89 -26.24 10.93
N VAL A 743 -8.69 -25.69 11.01
CA VAL A 743 -8.19 -24.97 12.19
C VAL A 743 -7.61 -23.65 11.72
N GLY A 744 -8.22 -22.55 12.14
CA GLY A 744 -7.78 -21.20 11.79
C GLY A 744 -7.43 -20.36 13.02
N PRO A 745 -6.85 -19.17 12.84
CA PRO A 745 -6.60 -18.25 13.96
C PRO A 745 -7.95 -17.83 14.56
N GLU A 746 -8.21 -18.24 15.80
CA GLU A 746 -9.42 -17.86 16.55
C GLU A 746 -9.70 -16.35 16.54
N PRO A 747 -8.70 -15.47 16.68
CA PRO A 747 -8.92 -14.04 16.66
C PRO A 747 -9.42 -13.49 15.30
N HIS A 748 -9.36 -14.31 14.25
CA HIS A 748 -9.74 -13.95 12.86
C HIS A 748 -11.00 -14.68 12.39
N TYR A 749 -11.71 -15.39 13.29
CA TYR A 749 -12.97 -16.05 12.96
C TYR A 749 -14.12 -15.04 12.96
N LEU A 750 -14.60 -14.64 11.78
CA LEU A 750 -15.60 -13.59 11.60
C LEU A 750 -16.96 -14.15 11.20
N GLY A 751 -18.03 -13.51 11.67
CA GLY A 751 -19.40 -13.91 11.34
C GLY A 751 -19.86 -13.51 9.95
N LEU A 752 -20.55 -14.42 9.26
CA LEU A 752 -21.15 -14.16 7.94
C LEU A 752 -22.30 -13.13 8.01
N VAL A 753 -22.85 -12.86 9.18
CA VAL A 753 -23.83 -11.77 9.40
C VAL A 753 -23.17 -10.41 9.23
N GLN A 754 -21.97 -10.21 9.79
CA GLN A 754 -21.21 -8.96 9.69
C GLN A 754 -20.51 -8.84 8.33
N TYR A 755 -20.17 -9.98 7.73
CA TYR A 755 -19.46 -10.09 6.46
C TYR A 755 -20.24 -10.97 5.48
N PRO A 756 -21.41 -10.52 4.99
CA PRO A 756 -22.21 -11.31 4.06
C PRO A 756 -21.45 -11.54 2.75
N TYR A 757 -21.86 -12.58 2.02
CA TYR A 757 -21.36 -12.85 0.68
C TYR A 757 -21.72 -11.71 -0.28
N HIS A 758 -20.76 -11.26 -1.08
CA HIS A 758 -20.98 -10.17 -2.06
C HIS A 758 -21.97 -10.57 -3.17
N ASP A 759 -22.00 -11.85 -3.54
CA ASP A 759 -22.96 -12.44 -4.48
C ASP A 759 -24.29 -12.82 -3.80
N ARG A 760 -24.52 -12.40 -2.55
CA ARG A 760 -25.67 -12.77 -1.71
C ARG A 760 -25.80 -14.28 -1.46
N GLY A 761 -24.69 -15.01 -1.58
CA GLY A 761 -24.59 -16.43 -1.26
C GLY A 761 -24.92 -17.36 -2.42
N VAL A 762 -25.09 -16.85 -3.65
CA VAL A 762 -25.43 -17.68 -4.83
C VAL A 762 -24.46 -18.85 -4.97
N LEU A 763 -23.15 -18.60 -4.94
CA LEU A 763 -22.13 -19.65 -5.05
C LEU A 763 -22.14 -20.60 -3.84
N ALA A 764 -22.47 -20.11 -2.65
CA ALA A 764 -22.61 -20.94 -1.46
C ALA A 764 -23.78 -21.94 -1.60
N HIS A 765 -24.94 -21.47 -2.08
CA HIS A 765 -26.11 -22.32 -2.29
C HIS A 765 -25.85 -23.36 -3.39
N MET A 766 -25.09 -23.00 -4.42
CA MET A 766 -24.71 -23.92 -5.50
C MET A 766 -23.68 -24.97 -5.04
N ALA A 767 -22.75 -24.60 -4.16
CA ALA A 767 -21.73 -25.52 -3.68
C ALA A 767 -22.23 -26.46 -2.57
N PHE A 768 -23.16 -25.99 -1.74
CA PHE A 768 -23.51 -26.64 -0.46
C PHE A 768 -25.01 -26.87 -0.24
N ASP A 769 -25.84 -26.82 -1.28
CA ASP A 769 -27.27 -27.17 -1.24
C ASP A 769 -28.05 -26.50 -0.08
N GLU A 770 -27.90 -25.17 0.05
CA GLU A 770 -28.54 -24.32 1.06
C GLU A 770 -28.07 -24.49 2.52
N ALA A 771 -27.04 -25.29 2.79
CA ALA A 771 -26.49 -25.37 4.14
C ALA A 771 -26.12 -23.97 4.68
N GLU A 772 -26.30 -23.78 5.99
CA GLU A 772 -25.93 -22.55 6.68
C GLU A 772 -24.52 -22.68 7.24
N ALA A 773 -23.83 -21.55 7.30
CA ALA A 773 -22.58 -21.41 8.03
C ALA A 773 -22.63 -20.16 8.91
N GLU A 774 -21.89 -20.20 10.01
CA GLU A 774 -21.82 -19.13 10.99
C GLU A 774 -20.68 -18.16 10.67
N GLY A 775 -19.51 -18.66 10.24
CA GLY A 775 -18.33 -17.83 10.06
C GLY A 775 -17.27 -18.33 9.08
N PHE A 776 -16.16 -17.60 9.05
CA PHE A 776 -14.98 -17.93 8.27
C PHE A 776 -13.72 -17.30 8.89
N PHE A 777 -12.55 -17.87 8.60
CA PHE A 777 -11.27 -17.30 9.03
C PHE A 777 -10.76 -16.27 8.02
N ALA A 778 -10.80 -14.99 8.39
CA ALA A 778 -10.35 -13.91 7.53
C ALA A 778 -8.82 -13.91 7.35
N GLY A 779 -8.36 -13.56 6.16
CA GLY A 779 -6.93 -13.47 5.82
C GLY A 779 -6.37 -14.72 5.13
N THR A 780 -7.22 -15.71 4.84
CA THR A 780 -6.90 -16.92 4.05
C THR A 780 -5.63 -17.66 4.54
N MET A 781 -5.53 -17.84 5.87
CA MET A 781 -4.50 -18.65 6.51
C MET A 781 -5.15 -19.62 7.51
N PHE A 782 -4.95 -20.92 7.30
CA PHE A 782 -5.56 -21.98 8.10
C PHE A 782 -4.94 -23.35 7.79
N TRP A 783 -5.08 -24.28 8.71
CA TRP A 783 -4.95 -25.72 8.45
C TRP A 783 -6.29 -26.28 8.00
N VAL A 784 -6.31 -27.15 6.98
CA VAL A 784 -7.56 -27.71 6.44
C VAL A 784 -7.40 -29.17 6.03
N ARG A 785 -8.46 -29.96 6.21
CA ARG A 785 -8.60 -31.25 5.55
C ARG A 785 -9.08 -31.01 4.11
N PRO A 786 -8.25 -31.24 3.07
CA PRO A 786 -8.55 -30.78 1.71
C PRO A 786 -9.89 -31.33 1.17
N ALA A 787 -10.31 -32.52 1.61
CA ALA A 787 -11.57 -33.14 1.23
C ALA A 787 -12.81 -32.27 1.46
N CYS A 788 -12.83 -31.41 2.50
CA CYS A 788 -13.98 -30.52 2.73
C CYS A 788 -14.12 -29.45 1.64
N LEU A 789 -13.03 -29.07 0.97
CA LEU A 789 -13.02 -28.06 -0.09
C LEU A 789 -13.38 -28.61 -1.47
N ARG A 790 -13.65 -29.92 -1.60
CA ARG A 790 -14.01 -30.58 -2.87
C ARG A 790 -15.18 -29.89 -3.61
N PRO A 791 -16.25 -29.42 -2.96
CA PRO A 791 -17.36 -28.76 -3.66
C PRO A 791 -16.95 -27.49 -4.41
N LEU A 792 -15.89 -26.79 -3.97
CA LEU A 792 -15.40 -25.58 -4.66
C LEU A 792 -14.93 -25.89 -6.07
N VAL A 793 -14.25 -27.03 -6.27
CA VAL A 793 -13.78 -27.45 -7.60
C VAL A 793 -14.80 -28.32 -8.32
N ALA A 794 -15.46 -29.24 -7.63
CA ALA A 794 -16.37 -30.20 -8.24
C ALA A 794 -17.74 -29.61 -8.60
N SER A 795 -18.27 -28.71 -7.76
CA SER A 795 -19.60 -28.11 -7.97
C SER A 795 -19.52 -26.77 -8.69
N LEU A 796 -18.51 -25.93 -8.38
CA LEU A 796 -18.37 -24.60 -8.96
C LEU A 796 -17.37 -24.53 -10.13
N GLY A 797 -16.52 -25.54 -10.33
CA GLY A 797 -15.48 -25.49 -11.36
C GLY A 797 -14.43 -24.38 -11.12
N LEU A 798 -14.27 -23.94 -9.87
CA LEU A 798 -13.33 -22.87 -9.52
C LEU A 798 -11.91 -23.24 -9.95
N SER A 799 -11.27 -22.36 -10.70
CA SER A 799 -9.87 -22.49 -11.13
C SER A 799 -9.24 -21.11 -11.33
N MET A 800 -7.98 -21.08 -11.75
CA MET A 800 -7.30 -19.82 -12.07
C MET A 800 -8.06 -18.97 -13.11
N THR A 801 -8.74 -19.60 -14.07
CA THR A 801 -9.48 -18.87 -15.13
C THR A 801 -10.79 -18.27 -14.63
N SER A 802 -11.27 -18.64 -13.44
CA SER A 802 -12.48 -18.04 -12.85
C SER A 802 -12.27 -16.59 -12.39
N PHE A 803 -11.01 -16.17 -12.25
CA PHE A 803 -10.63 -14.85 -11.73
C PHE A 803 -10.21 -13.94 -12.88
N ALA A 804 -10.71 -12.69 -12.85
CA ALA A 804 -10.23 -11.64 -13.73
C ALA A 804 -8.76 -11.29 -13.43
N ALA A 805 -8.09 -10.65 -14.38
CA ALA A 805 -6.77 -10.05 -14.15
C ALA A 805 -6.85 -9.04 -12.99
N GLU A 806 -5.89 -9.11 -12.06
CA GLU A 806 -5.83 -8.14 -10.96
C GLU A 806 -5.51 -6.74 -11.49
N THR A 807 -6.35 -5.77 -11.13
CA THR A 807 -6.22 -4.35 -11.54
C THR A 807 -5.73 -3.45 -10.41
N GLY A 808 -5.38 -4.01 -9.25
CA GLY A 808 -5.00 -3.23 -8.05
C GLY A 808 -6.18 -2.54 -7.33
N ALA A 809 -7.40 -2.59 -7.88
CA ALA A 809 -8.59 -2.13 -7.17
C ALA A 809 -8.87 -3.01 -5.95
N ASN A 810 -9.37 -2.41 -4.85
CA ASN A 810 -9.68 -3.09 -3.60
C ASN A 810 -10.79 -4.15 -3.68
N ASP A 811 -11.42 -4.33 -4.85
CA ASP A 811 -12.62 -5.16 -4.99
C ASP A 811 -12.37 -6.42 -5.84
N GLY A 812 -11.62 -7.36 -5.26
CA GLY A 812 -11.53 -8.75 -5.70
C GLY A 812 -12.81 -9.53 -5.36
N ALA A 813 -13.96 -9.06 -5.86
CA ALA A 813 -15.29 -9.51 -5.42
C ALA A 813 -15.45 -11.04 -5.37
N LEU A 814 -14.94 -11.78 -6.37
CA LEU A 814 -14.97 -13.25 -6.35
C LEU A 814 -14.01 -13.86 -5.32
N ALA A 815 -12.77 -13.34 -5.21
CA ALA A 815 -11.80 -13.80 -4.22
C ALA A 815 -12.34 -13.65 -2.80
N HIS A 816 -12.97 -12.52 -2.49
CA HIS A 816 -13.64 -12.29 -1.21
C HIS A 816 -14.81 -13.26 -0.96
N VAL A 817 -15.60 -13.60 -1.98
CA VAL A 817 -16.65 -14.63 -1.85
C VAL A 817 -16.02 -15.98 -1.55
N VAL A 818 -14.97 -16.38 -2.29
CA VAL A 818 -14.29 -17.67 -2.11
C VAL A 818 -13.61 -17.78 -0.73
N GLU A 819 -13.04 -16.70 -0.19
CA GLU A 819 -12.48 -16.68 1.17
C GLU A 819 -13.51 -17.14 2.21
N ARG A 820 -14.75 -16.64 2.10
CA ARG A 820 -15.86 -17.02 2.97
C ARG A 820 -16.32 -18.46 2.71
N LEU A 821 -16.31 -18.90 1.45
CA LEU A 821 -16.68 -20.26 1.09
C LEU A 821 -15.73 -21.32 1.69
N PHE A 822 -14.49 -20.97 2.04
CA PHE A 822 -13.60 -21.90 2.76
C PHE A 822 -14.13 -22.25 4.15
N GLY A 823 -14.60 -21.24 4.92
CA GLY A 823 -15.22 -21.45 6.23
C GLY A 823 -16.52 -22.25 6.11
N HIS A 824 -17.37 -21.85 5.15
CA HIS A 824 -18.62 -22.56 4.89
C HIS A 824 -18.41 -24.03 4.51
N ALA A 825 -17.45 -24.32 3.62
CA ALA A 825 -17.09 -25.69 3.27
C ALA A 825 -16.66 -26.52 4.49
N ALA A 826 -15.93 -25.90 5.41
CA ALA A 826 -15.47 -26.54 6.64
C ALA A 826 -16.62 -26.88 7.57
N GLU A 827 -17.56 -25.96 7.79
CA GLU A 827 -18.74 -26.16 8.65
C GLU A 827 -19.74 -27.19 8.08
N VAL A 828 -19.91 -27.22 6.75
CA VAL A 828 -20.84 -28.18 6.11
C VAL A 828 -20.29 -29.60 6.18
N ALA A 829 -18.97 -29.76 6.03
CA ALA A 829 -18.34 -31.06 6.05
C ALA A 829 -18.04 -31.58 7.48
N GLY A 830 -18.09 -30.72 8.50
CA GLY A 830 -17.68 -31.04 9.86
C GLY A 830 -17.51 -29.80 10.73
N LYS A 831 -16.53 -29.79 11.63
CA LYS A 831 -16.32 -28.68 12.57
C LYS A 831 -15.00 -27.94 12.33
N PRO A 832 -15.01 -26.60 12.20
CA PRO A 832 -13.82 -25.79 12.36
C PRO A 832 -13.44 -25.66 13.84
N LEU A 833 -12.14 -25.56 14.13
CA LEU A 833 -11.59 -25.24 15.46
C LEU A 833 -10.87 -23.89 15.43
N GLY A 834 -10.86 -23.19 16.55
CA GLY A 834 -10.08 -21.97 16.74
C GLY A 834 -8.74 -22.27 17.39
N ALA A 835 -7.66 -21.71 16.84
CA ALA A 835 -6.35 -21.68 17.47
C ALA A 835 -6.13 -20.32 18.17
N PRO A 836 -6.00 -20.27 19.50
CA PRO A 836 -5.66 -19.04 20.22
C PRO A 836 -4.26 -18.54 19.87
N ILE A 837 -3.98 -17.24 20.08
CA ILE A 837 -2.63 -16.67 19.88
C ILE A 837 -1.64 -17.20 20.93
N ASP A 838 -2.11 -17.37 22.17
CA ASP A 838 -1.31 -17.97 23.24
C ASP A 838 -1.02 -19.43 22.88
N PRO A 839 0.24 -19.83 22.64
CA PRO A 839 0.58 -21.19 22.21
C PRO A 839 0.29 -22.25 23.28
N GLU A 840 0.20 -21.87 24.56
CA GLU A 840 -0.08 -22.78 25.68
C GLU A 840 -1.58 -23.01 25.91
N ALA A 841 -2.44 -22.12 25.38
CA ALA A 841 -3.88 -22.32 25.44
C ALA A 841 -4.31 -23.49 24.55
N PRO A 842 -5.26 -24.35 24.97
CA PRO A 842 -5.72 -25.46 24.13
C PRO A 842 -6.54 -24.96 22.93
N LEU A 843 -6.66 -25.77 21.89
CA LEU A 843 -7.54 -25.47 20.76
C LEU A 843 -9.00 -25.29 21.21
N ASN A 844 -9.65 -24.25 20.71
CA ASN A 844 -11.05 -24.01 20.91
C ASN A 844 -11.87 -24.91 19.98
N HIS A 845 -12.60 -25.87 20.54
CA HIS A 845 -13.37 -26.85 19.79
C HIS A 845 -14.72 -26.36 19.27
N ALA A 846 -15.17 -25.17 19.70
CA ALA A 846 -16.42 -24.56 19.28
C ALA A 846 -16.25 -23.02 19.23
N PRO A 847 -15.36 -22.51 18.35
CA PRO A 847 -15.11 -21.08 18.26
C PRO A 847 -16.39 -20.36 17.87
N GLN A 848 -16.66 -19.23 18.54
CA GLN A 848 -17.80 -18.38 18.21
C GLN A 848 -17.35 -17.30 17.22
N PRO A 849 -18.10 -17.04 16.14
CA PRO A 849 -17.74 -16.00 15.19
C PRO A 849 -17.78 -14.62 15.86
N LEU A 850 -16.77 -13.82 15.60
CA LEU A 850 -16.69 -12.45 16.10
C LEU A 850 -17.77 -11.59 15.44
N ALA A 851 -18.56 -10.91 16.28
CA ALA A 851 -19.59 -9.97 15.87
C ALA A 851 -19.05 -8.52 15.72
N VAL A 852 -17.78 -8.36 15.37
CA VAL A 852 -17.10 -7.06 15.21
C VAL A 852 -16.42 -6.97 13.84
N LYS A 853 -16.19 -5.75 13.35
CA LYS A 853 -15.39 -5.59 12.14
C LYS A 853 -13.92 -5.88 12.45
N MET A 854 -13.24 -6.51 11.51
CA MET A 854 -11.84 -6.89 11.65
C MET A 854 -10.93 -5.70 11.96
N HIS A 855 -11.16 -4.53 11.34
CA HIS A 855 -10.35 -3.35 11.66
C HIS A 855 -10.53 -2.88 13.10
N ASP A 856 -11.76 -2.86 13.62
CA ASP A 856 -12.04 -2.46 15.00
C ASP A 856 -11.33 -3.39 15.99
N ARG A 857 -11.36 -4.71 15.71
CA ARG A 857 -10.67 -5.73 16.49
C ARG A 857 -9.16 -5.55 16.49
N ILE A 858 -8.55 -5.35 15.31
CA ILE A 858 -7.09 -5.20 15.22
C ILE A 858 -6.66 -3.89 15.89
N GLU A 859 -7.42 -2.80 15.73
CA GLU A 859 -7.13 -1.55 16.43
C GLU A 859 -7.25 -1.69 17.95
N GLN A 860 -8.23 -2.47 18.44
CA GLN A 860 -8.33 -2.80 19.85
C GLN A 860 -7.14 -3.63 20.34
N ALA A 861 -6.79 -4.71 19.65
CA ALA A 861 -5.66 -5.57 20.01
C ALA A 861 -4.33 -4.78 20.03
N LEU A 862 -4.15 -3.85 19.08
CA LEU A 862 -2.97 -2.98 19.04
C LEU A 862 -2.92 -2.05 20.27
N ARG A 863 -4.05 -1.49 20.69
CA ARG A 863 -4.15 -0.67 21.92
C ARG A 863 -3.81 -1.50 23.17
N GLU A 864 -4.37 -2.70 23.30
CA GLU A 864 -4.12 -3.60 24.43
C GLU A 864 -2.64 -4.04 24.50
N GLN A 865 -2.00 -4.28 23.36
CA GLN A 865 -0.57 -4.62 23.29
C GLN A 865 0.30 -3.45 23.76
N GLN A 866 -0.06 -2.21 23.38
CA GLN A 866 0.62 -0.99 23.84
C GLN A 866 0.45 -0.78 25.35
N GLU A 867 -0.77 -0.94 25.87
CA GLU A 867 -1.05 -0.82 27.31
C GLU A 867 -0.29 -1.87 28.14
N THR A 868 -0.22 -3.11 27.65
CA THR A 868 0.53 -4.20 28.31
C THR A 868 2.03 -3.93 28.32
N GLN A 869 2.59 -3.44 27.22
CA GLN A 869 4.00 -3.03 27.16
C GLN A 869 4.31 -1.89 28.14
N ILE A 870 3.40 -0.91 28.25
CA ILE A 870 3.51 0.18 29.23
C ILE A 870 3.45 -0.36 30.67
N ALA A 871 2.55 -1.31 30.97
CA ALA A 871 2.43 -1.91 32.29
C ALA A 871 3.66 -2.76 32.68
N GLN A 872 4.22 -3.52 31.74
CA GLN A 872 5.44 -4.32 31.95
C GLN A 872 6.70 -3.45 32.10
N ALA A 873 6.78 -2.33 31.37
CA ALA A 873 7.83 -1.34 31.57
C ALA A 873 7.77 -0.74 32.99
N LYS A 874 6.56 -0.39 33.47
CA LYS A 874 6.35 0.11 34.84
C LYS A 874 6.68 -0.92 35.93
N SER A 875 6.42 -2.22 35.70
CA SER A 875 6.74 -3.25 36.71
C SER A 875 8.22 -3.61 36.76
N ARG A 876 8.94 -3.54 35.62
CA ARG A 876 10.41 -3.68 35.59
C ARG A 876 11.12 -2.52 36.28
N ASP A 877 10.60 -1.30 36.14
CA ASP A 877 11.10 -0.13 36.88
C ASP A 877 10.83 -0.25 38.39
N ALA A 878 9.73 -0.91 38.80
CA ALA A 878 9.44 -1.16 40.21
C ALA A 878 10.29 -2.27 40.86
N LEU A 879 10.93 -3.13 40.06
CA LEU A 879 11.86 -4.18 40.51
C LEU A 879 13.34 -3.78 40.42
N THR A 880 13.62 -2.56 39.95
CA THR A 880 14.98 -1.98 39.83
C THR A 880 15.21 -0.76 40.74
N TRP A 881 14.31 -0.57 41.72
CA TRP A 881 14.57 0.12 42.99
C TRP A 881 14.71 -0.91 44.10
#